data_AF-A0A819DT62-F1
#
_entry.id   AF-A0A819DT62-F1
#
_cell.length_a   1.000
_cell.length_b   1.000
_cell.length_c   1.000
_cell.angle_alpha   90.00
_cell.angle_beta   90.00
_cell.angle_gamma   90.00
#
_symmetry.space_group_name_H-M   'P 1'
#
loop_
_entity.id
_entity.type
_entity.pdbx_description
1 polymer ?
#
loop_
_entity_poly.entity_id
_entity_poly.type
_entity_poly.pdbx_seq_one_letter_code
_entity_poly.pdbx_strand_id
1 'polypeptide(L)'
;MILFSCFLFTGNGQKSALVQGLYRFDQSFQQWIECPHISLTSDDSKILSTNETYLPERCHFVTWNILLDHYQSTLIYNSQRYRSILDTLKSLLPDIICLQEVTMNFLNLLLNEIWLQENNYYIIMMKNVINSDQDKSYGQLMMMKNFRPRSFSICPLEISDDGNKTITKELIIARFDLNTRITIDLVNLHLHNDRSHNANEKRCQALENLFKKMKTNNYMLIGDFNFGDYDLKEQNILSTYENEVHDLWKDIYHLDQNPGFTFDPSTNLFARITSDSQINRRLDRYLLHTLDNLSYSIEHLSMIGIETIPIDSLDIDNNQRINQSDHYALQLIISFRTRSISHRSALVILPTINQWSIIDSYREQYDPSFNRWPPHINLLWPFFDITDCQDDQENILLPLRLLLSQYSSFSVEINEIDSFIENHISFMKLNEQSTKYVKQLHEQLKKLFPQCSKNNRYSYNPSMIIAQFDNQEKRNEAKSSLVLNESFEFPVEYIYILQRSHDNDTTPFHITYQLPLGPILQPINSKQLNCVDIKLQQFFQTMNLYETSESYKRKQDKFEKLSSCFEQMFNQDTLHCFTHLFLPYGSFRIGINGEDLDTVFVLHELKSRNNETSFDETFHQLKHDSTTLTNHIVNLLITQIEGNLKNEIVYYRKIEALFPIISILFNDQTKVEIFVQIKTNNTQDVQDNSNLYSNIHKPIIGVHETEYLFVHVRSPPIFQHLLTYIRAWAQRVGLYGRAYGYLSGYSWAILCAHICHTFLSPIKSLSSIEHFSIDEFFSLVQQFFTTFAKFNWLSQSFRLYPKSYKQKILSGKSSAHHRGAMRIISPSPPYNNTGRSTINSTRDFIIQGFQRVLQLFDTINTITLEDKINALKQILELNNDFPNEKTKSLVQLTLTSVNSSELDEWIGWMKSRLAHFINDCEEECHLVIQTQNSIEYRLNNTEALYSIAFQLDPQTLIQHRNFSCWLNQFLDQFNLYPNRKETMKITHKIISIHDWKLERMQPKPQRIRK
;
A
#
# COMPACT_ATOMS: atom_id res chain seq x y z
N MET A 1 -59.06 -14.54 -18.08
CA MET A 1 -59.09 -14.24 -19.52
C MET A 1 -58.23 -15.28 -20.24
N ILE A 2 -58.89 -16.33 -20.68
CA ILE A 2 -58.38 -17.30 -21.66
C ILE A 2 -58.54 -16.63 -23.03
N LEU A 3 -57.59 -16.84 -23.95
CA LEU A 3 -57.44 -16.31 -25.33
C LEU A 3 -56.39 -15.19 -25.45
N PHE A 4 -55.13 -15.55 -25.69
CA PHE A 4 -54.19 -14.95 -26.67
C PHE A 4 -52.78 -15.57 -26.54
N SER A 5 -52.64 -16.88 -26.78
CA SER A 5 -51.31 -17.54 -26.82
C SER A 5 -51.16 -18.53 -27.98
N CYS A 6 -51.88 -18.31 -29.07
CA CYS A 6 -51.60 -18.92 -30.37
C CYS A 6 -51.46 -17.78 -31.38
N PHE A 7 -50.42 -17.85 -32.22
CA PHE A 7 -49.94 -16.86 -33.19
C PHE A 7 -48.84 -15.90 -32.70
N LEU A 8 -47.60 -16.39 -32.73
CA LEU A 8 -46.47 -15.77 -33.46
C LEU A 8 -45.24 -16.70 -33.38
N PHE A 9 -45.35 -17.88 -34.00
CA PHE A 9 -44.20 -18.74 -34.33
C PHE A 9 -44.51 -19.51 -35.62
N THR A 10 -44.74 -18.80 -36.71
CA THR A 10 -44.76 -19.39 -38.06
C THR A 10 -44.11 -18.43 -39.05
N GLY A 11 -42.79 -18.51 -39.14
CA GLY A 11 -41.99 -18.01 -40.26
C GLY A 11 -41.11 -19.15 -40.74
N ASN A 12 -41.29 -19.58 -41.98
CA ASN A 12 -40.54 -20.66 -42.62
C ASN A 12 -39.05 -20.31 -42.73
N GLY A 13 -38.26 -20.79 -41.76
CA GLY A 13 -36.83 -21.00 -41.85
C GLY A 13 -36.55 -22.29 -41.07
N GLN A 14 -35.77 -23.21 -41.63
CA GLN A 14 -35.36 -24.44 -40.94
C GLN A 14 -34.87 -24.07 -39.53
N LYS A 15 -35.60 -24.49 -38.48
CA LYS A 15 -35.09 -24.44 -37.10
C LYS A 15 -33.85 -25.34 -37.08
N SER A 16 -32.66 -24.76 -37.17
CA SER A 16 -31.45 -25.46 -36.76
C SER A 16 -31.67 -25.81 -35.29
N ALA A 17 -31.78 -27.10 -34.97
CA ALA A 17 -31.75 -27.53 -33.59
C ALA A 17 -30.50 -26.91 -32.96
N LEU A 18 -30.64 -26.25 -31.81
CA LEU A 18 -29.48 -25.76 -31.07
C LEU A 18 -28.53 -26.95 -30.85
N VAL A 19 -27.24 -26.72 -31.01
CA VAL A 19 -26.19 -27.71 -30.74
C VAL A 19 -25.18 -27.07 -29.79
N GLN A 20 -24.24 -27.87 -29.31
CA GLN A 20 -23.14 -27.35 -28.50
C GLN A 20 -22.28 -26.39 -29.34
N GLY A 21 -22.10 -25.15 -28.89
CA GLY A 21 -21.40 -24.14 -29.69
C GLY A 21 -21.43 -22.74 -29.09
N LEU A 22 -20.90 -21.78 -29.85
CA LEU A 22 -20.93 -20.34 -29.55
C LEU A 22 -22.05 -19.68 -30.35
N TYR A 23 -22.88 -18.87 -29.72
CA TYR A 23 -24.05 -18.25 -30.35
C TYR A 23 -24.11 -16.74 -30.11
N ARG A 24 -24.73 -16.02 -31.04
CA ARG A 24 -25.01 -14.58 -30.96
C ARG A 24 -26.42 -14.31 -31.50
N PHE A 25 -27.12 -13.31 -30.97
CA PHE A 25 -28.39 -12.88 -31.55
C PHE A 25 -28.18 -11.99 -32.78
N ASP A 26 -28.76 -12.38 -33.91
CA ASP A 26 -28.77 -11.56 -35.12
C ASP A 26 -30.03 -10.68 -35.16
N GLN A 27 -29.85 -9.37 -35.01
CA GLN A 27 -30.94 -8.41 -35.02
C GLN A 27 -31.67 -8.32 -36.37
N SER A 28 -31.00 -8.62 -37.49
CA SER A 28 -31.60 -8.56 -38.82
C SER A 28 -32.56 -9.73 -39.04
N PHE A 29 -32.19 -10.90 -38.55
CA PHE A 29 -32.99 -12.12 -38.68
C PHE A 29 -33.83 -12.45 -37.44
N GLN A 30 -33.71 -11.68 -36.36
CA GLN A 30 -34.41 -11.86 -35.09
C GLN A 30 -34.27 -13.30 -34.54
N GLN A 31 -33.07 -13.88 -34.66
CA GLN A 31 -32.80 -15.25 -34.24
C GLN A 31 -31.36 -15.41 -33.71
N TRP A 32 -31.16 -16.42 -32.87
CA TRP A 32 -29.84 -16.85 -32.43
C TRP A 32 -29.13 -17.61 -33.55
N ILE A 33 -27.94 -17.16 -33.93
CA ILE A 33 -27.10 -17.79 -34.96
C ILE A 33 -25.85 -18.38 -34.32
N GLU A 34 -25.44 -19.56 -34.80
CA GLU A 34 -24.17 -20.17 -34.41
C GLU A 34 -23.01 -19.39 -35.03
N CYS A 35 -22.04 -19.02 -34.20
CA CYS A 35 -20.83 -18.34 -34.60
C CYS A 35 -19.73 -19.37 -34.92
N PRO A 36 -18.89 -19.13 -35.94
CA PRO A 36 -17.69 -19.92 -36.14
C PRO A 36 -16.80 -19.81 -34.90
N HIS A 37 -16.37 -20.95 -34.37
CA HIS A 37 -15.50 -21.01 -33.21
C HIS A 37 -14.24 -21.82 -33.50
N ILE A 38 -13.18 -21.50 -32.77
CA ILE A 38 -11.90 -22.20 -32.83
C ILE A 38 -11.78 -23.01 -31.55
N SER A 39 -11.59 -24.33 -31.69
CA SER A 39 -11.32 -25.20 -30.55
C SER A 39 -10.02 -24.80 -29.87
N LEU A 40 -9.98 -24.83 -28.54
CA LEU A 40 -8.75 -24.64 -27.77
C LEU A 40 -7.75 -25.75 -28.12
N THR A 41 -6.66 -25.42 -28.83
CA THR A 41 -5.56 -26.35 -29.17
C THR A 41 -4.25 -25.92 -28.53
N SER A 42 -3.25 -26.78 -28.50
CA SER A 42 -1.92 -26.47 -27.94
C SER A 42 -1.03 -25.60 -28.83
N ASP A 43 -1.46 -25.27 -30.06
CA ASP A 43 -0.63 -24.61 -31.08
C ASP A 43 -1.10 -23.16 -31.33
N ASP A 44 -0.96 -22.31 -30.30
CA ASP A 44 -1.52 -20.95 -30.18
C ASP A 44 -0.98 -19.92 -31.20
N SER A 45 0.15 -20.22 -31.85
CA SER A 45 0.89 -19.29 -32.72
C SER A 45 0.20 -18.99 -34.06
N LYS A 46 -0.85 -19.73 -34.43
CA LYS A 46 -1.54 -19.61 -35.73
C LYS A 46 -2.87 -18.86 -35.67
N ILE A 47 -3.36 -18.47 -34.49
CA ILE A 47 -4.64 -17.76 -34.33
C ILE A 47 -4.34 -16.26 -34.23
N LEU A 48 -4.97 -15.45 -35.09
CA LEU A 48 -4.82 -13.99 -35.04
C LEU A 48 -5.78 -13.38 -34.01
N SER A 49 -5.27 -12.49 -33.15
CA SER A 49 -6.10 -11.66 -32.27
C SER A 49 -6.94 -10.68 -33.09
N THR A 50 -8.20 -10.51 -32.73
CA THR A 50 -9.10 -9.51 -33.33
C THR A 50 -9.62 -8.56 -32.25
N ASN A 51 -10.17 -7.41 -32.62
CA ASN A 51 -10.72 -6.47 -31.64
C ASN A 51 -11.83 -7.09 -30.77
N GLU A 52 -12.50 -8.14 -31.24
CA GLU A 52 -13.55 -8.86 -30.51
C GLU A 52 -13.01 -9.94 -29.57
N THR A 53 -11.72 -10.32 -29.65
CA THR A 53 -11.12 -11.36 -28.79
C THR A 53 -10.46 -10.81 -27.53
N TYR A 54 -10.38 -9.48 -27.41
CA TYR A 54 -9.81 -8.84 -26.24
C TYR A 54 -10.80 -8.80 -25.08
N LEU A 55 -10.35 -9.26 -23.92
CA LEU A 55 -11.05 -9.02 -22.66
C LEU A 55 -10.90 -7.52 -22.32
N PRO A 56 -11.98 -6.81 -21.95
CA PRO A 56 -11.89 -5.42 -21.51
C PRO A 56 -10.93 -5.24 -20.32
N GLU A 57 -10.20 -4.11 -20.27
CA GLU A 57 -9.30 -3.80 -19.14
C GLU A 57 -10.06 -3.87 -17.82
N ARG A 58 -11.27 -3.31 -17.77
CA ARG A 58 -12.19 -3.41 -16.63
C ARG A 58 -13.37 -4.30 -17.01
N CYS A 59 -13.59 -5.37 -16.25
CA CYS A 59 -14.60 -6.37 -16.55
C CYS A 59 -15.46 -6.70 -15.33
N HIS A 60 -16.78 -6.76 -15.53
CA HIS A 60 -17.77 -7.16 -14.53
C HIS A 60 -18.19 -8.62 -14.74
N PHE A 61 -17.81 -9.47 -13.80
CA PHE A 61 -18.16 -10.88 -13.74
C PHE A 61 -19.31 -11.12 -12.77
N VAL A 62 -20.19 -12.06 -13.13
CA VAL A 62 -21.21 -12.63 -12.24
C VAL A 62 -21.15 -14.15 -12.34
N THR A 63 -21.25 -14.84 -11.20
CA THR A 63 -21.49 -16.28 -11.18
C THR A 63 -22.71 -16.64 -10.34
N TRP A 64 -23.53 -17.56 -10.83
CA TRP A 64 -24.78 -17.96 -10.18
C TRP A 64 -25.14 -19.42 -10.45
N ASN A 65 -25.27 -20.21 -9.38
CA ASN A 65 -25.96 -21.50 -9.44
C ASN A 65 -27.49 -21.27 -9.45
N ILE A 66 -28.16 -21.67 -10.54
CA ILE A 66 -29.59 -21.40 -10.76
C ILE A 66 -30.52 -22.31 -9.94
N LEU A 67 -29.98 -23.37 -9.33
CA LEU A 67 -30.67 -24.49 -8.67
C LEU A 67 -31.57 -25.29 -9.61
N LEU A 68 -31.31 -26.60 -9.66
CA LEU A 68 -32.05 -27.58 -10.44
C LEU A 68 -33.55 -27.65 -10.05
N ASP A 69 -34.44 -27.57 -11.06
CA ASP A 69 -35.89 -27.44 -10.91
C ASP A 69 -36.67 -28.78 -10.80
N HIS A 70 -35.98 -29.92 -10.80
CA HIS A 70 -36.60 -31.25 -10.89
C HIS A 70 -36.96 -31.90 -9.54
N TYR A 71 -36.46 -31.39 -8.41
CA TYR A 71 -36.77 -31.91 -7.08
C TYR A 71 -37.77 -30.97 -6.40
N GLN A 72 -38.97 -31.48 -6.04
CA GLN A 72 -40.02 -30.69 -5.36
C GLN A 72 -40.48 -29.44 -6.15
N SER A 73 -40.78 -29.57 -7.44
CA SER A 73 -41.17 -28.45 -8.33
C SER A 73 -42.35 -27.60 -7.83
N THR A 74 -43.23 -28.14 -6.99
CA THR A 74 -44.34 -27.40 -6.35
C THR A 74 -43.90 -26.48 -5.21
N LEU A 75 -42.69 -26.65 -4.67
CA LEU A 75 -42.14 -25.88 -3.54
C LEU A 75 -41.08 -24.85 -3.96
N ILE A 76 -40.58 -24.91 -5.20
CA ILE A 76 -39.46 -24.06 -5.65
C ILE A 76 -39.94 -22.77 -6.32
N TYR A 77 -41.18 -22.66 -6.83
CA TYR A 77 -41.72 -21.42 -7.45
C TYR A 77 -40.84 -20.88 -8.61
N ASN A 78 -40.53 -21.75 -9.58
CA ASN A 78 -39.57 -21.49 -10.65
C ASN A 78 -39.86 -20.20 -11.44
N SER A 79 -41.13 -19.91 -11.76
CA SER A 79 -41.49 -18.73 -12.56
C SER A 79 -41.07 -17.41 -11.89
N GLN A 80 -41.32 -17.27 -10.59
CA GLN A 80 -40.97 -16.07 -9.82
C GLN A 80 -39.45 -15.95 -9.63
N ARG A 81 -38.78 -17.05 -9.27
CA ARG A 81 -37.32 -17.08 -9.11
C ARG A 81 -36.59 -16.74 -10.40
N TYR A 82 -36.93 -17.42 -11.49
CA TYR A 82 -36.27 -17.22 -12.79
C TYR A 82 -36.44 -15.79 -13.27
N ARG A 83 -37.64 -15.20 -13.15
CA ARG A 83 -37.85 -13.79 -13.47
C ARG A 83 -36.98 -12.88 -12.60
N SER A 84 -36.92 -13.12 -11.29
CA SER A 84 -36.15 -12.30 -10.37
C SER A 84 -34.63 -12.39 -10.60
N ILE A 85 -34.11 -13.56 -10.94
CA ILE A 85 -32.70 -13.75 -11.35
C ILE A 85 -32.44 -12.95 -12.62
N LEU A 86 -33.30 -13.08 -13.64
CA LEU A 86 -33.16 -12.35 -14.91
C LEU A 86 -33.23 -10.83 -14.71
N ASP A 87 -34.13 -10.34 -13.84
CA ASP A 87 -34.22 -8.92 -13.49
C ASP A 87 -32.95 -8.42 -12.78
N THR A 88 -32.37 -9.25 -11.91
CA THR A 88 -31.09 -8.95 -11.24
C THR A 88 -29.97 -8.84 -12.27
N LEU A 89 -29.83 -9.83 -13.16
CA LEU A 89 -28.83 -9.81 -14.24
C LEU A 89 -29.03 -8.61 -15.19
N LYS A 90 -30.28 -8.29 -15.53
CA LYS A 90 -30.63 -7.10 -16.33
C LYS A 90 -30.27 -5.79 -15.64
N SER A 91 -30.39 -5.71 -14.32
CA SER A 91 -30.03 -4.50 -13.57
C SER A 91 -28.51 -4.28 -13.51
N LEU A 92 -27.75 -5.38 -13.47
CA LEU A 92 -26.29 -5.35 -13.37
C LEU A 92 -25.61 -5.19 -14.73
N LEU A 93 -26.19 -5.76 -15.80
CA LEU A 93 -25.60 -5.82 -17.16
C LEU A 93 -24.12 -6.23 -17.19
N PRO A 94 -23.74 -7.35 -16.55
CA PRO A 94 -22.35 -7.76 -16.42
C PRO A 94 -21.73 -8.12 -17.77
N ASP A 95 -20.42 -7.92 -17.88
CA ASP A 95 -19.64 -8.24 -19.07
C ASP A 95 -19.50 -9.75 -19.27
N ILE A 96 -19.38 -10.52 -18.19
CA ILE A 96 -19.29 -11.99 -18.21
C ILE A 96 -20.23 -12.61 -17.17
N ILE A 97 -20.99 -13.63 -17.57
CA ILE A 97 -21.90 -14.38 -16.70
C ILE A 97 -21.56 -15.86 -16.79
N CYS A 98 -21.27 -16.48 -15.64
CA CYS A 98 -21.08 -17.93 -15.50
C CYS A 98 -22.27 -18.52 -14.74
N LEU A 99 -23.07 -19.36 -15.40
CA LEU A 99 -24.22 -20.00 -14.77
C LEU A 99 -23.97 -21.50 -14.61
N GLN A 100 -24.45 -22.05 -13.49
CA GLN A 100 -24.45 -23.48 -13.18
C GLN A 100 -25.89 -23.97 -12.96
N GLU A 101 -26.12 -25.28 -13.13
CA GLU A 101 -27.45 -25.92 -13.00
C GLU A 101 -28.53 -25.36 -13.94
N VAL A 102 -28.13 -24.92 -15.13
CA VAL A 102 -29.06 -24.36 -16.10
C VAL A 102 -29.86 -25.48 -16.78
N THR A 103 -31.19 -25.39 -16.68
CA THR A 103 -32.12 -26.28 -17.39
C THR A 103 -32.62 -25.64 -18.68
N MET A 104 -33.17 -26.47 -19.57
CA MET A 104 -33.76 -26.00 -20.83
C MET A 104 -34.87 -24.95 -20.61
N ASN A 105 -35.64 -25.07 -19.52
CA ASN A 105 -36.70 -24.11 -19.19
C ASN A 105 -36.13 -22.71 -18.90
N PHE A 106 -35.08 -22.64 -18.09
CA PHE A 106 -34.40 -21.38 -17.80
C PHE A 106 -33.73 -20.82 -19.06
N LEU A 107 -33.05 -21.67 -19.85
CA LEU A 107 -32.42 -21.27 -21.11
C LEU A 107 -33.44 -20.62 -22.06
N ASN A 108 -34.62 -21.22 -22.23
CA ASN A 108 -35.66 -20.67 -23.10
C ASN A 108 -36.17 -19.30 -22.62
N LEU A 109 -36.29 -19.06 -21.31
CA LEU A 109 -36.64 -17.74 -20.78
C LEU A 109 -35.52 -16.74 -21.05
N LEU A 110 -34.27 -17.12 -20.76
CA LEU A 110 -33.09 -16.28 -20.94
C LEU A 110 -32.91 -15.84 -22.40
N LEU A 111 -33.01 -16.75 -23.37
CA LEU A 111 -32.83 -16.46 -24.80
C LEU A 111 -33.91 -15.52 -25.37
N ASN A 112 -35.06 -15.40 -24.69
CA ASN A 112 -36.15 -14.50 -25.05
C ASN A 112 -36.07 -13.11 -24.38
N GLU A 113 -35.09 -12.88 -23.50
CA GLU A 113 -34.92 -11.56 -22.87
C GLU A 113 -34.40 -10.51 -23.87
N ILE A 114 -35.18 -9.45 -24.08
CA ILE A 114 -34.86 -8.35 -24.99
C ILE A 114 -33.51 -7.70 -24.64
N TRP A 115 -33.22 -7.52 -23.34
CA TRP A 115 -31.97 -6.88 -22.92
C TRP A 115 -30.74 -7.69 -23.35
N LEU A 116 -30.83 -9.02 -23.41
CA LEU A 116 -29.75 -9.90 -23.86
C LEU A 116 -29.52 -9.75 -25.37
N GLN A 117 -30.62 -9.68 -26.13
CA GLN A 117 -30.65 -9.53 -27.59
C GLN A 117 -30.15 -8.15 -28.06
N GLU A 118 -30.46 -7.08 -27.31
CA GLU A 118 -30.07 -5.71 -27.63
C GLU A 118 -28.61 -5.38 -27.23
N ASN A 119 -28.08 -6.05 -26.20
CA ASN A 119 -26.74 -5.77 -25.67
C ASN A 119 -25.62 -6.65 -26.29
N ASN A 120 -25.89 -7.33 -27.41
CA ASN A 120 -24.91 -8.11 -28.17
C ASN A 120 -24.12 -9.13 -27.32
N TYR A 121 -24.85 -9.98 -26.59
CA TYR A 121 -24.25 -11.09 -25.85
C TYR A 121 -23.90 -12.26 -26.78
N TYR A 122 -22.71 -12.82 -26.57
CA TYR A 122 -22.33 -14.14 -27.05
C TYR A 122 -22.54 -15.18 -25.94
N ILE A 123 -22.94 -16.40 -26.31
CA ILE A 123 -23.28 -17.48 -25.38
C ILE A 123 -22.57 -18.76 -25.80
N ILE A 124 -21.81 -19.37 -24.89
CA ILE A 124 -21.29 -20.74 -25.04
C ILE A 124 -22.28 -21.68 -24.36
N MET A 125 -22.85 -22.59 -25.14
CA MET A 125 -23.83 -23.57 -24.68
C MET A 125 -23.27 -24.99 -24.69
N MET A 126 -23.47 -25.73 -23.60
CA MET A 126 -23.11 -27.15 -23.50
C MET A 126 -24.24 -28.05 -23.99
N LYS A 127 -23.87 -29.20 -24.56
CA LYS A 127 -24.84 -30.21 -25.04
C LYS A 127 -25.83 -30.66 -23.97
N ASN A 128 -25.40 -30.77 -22.71
CA ASN A 128 -26.23 -31.26 -21.60
C ASN A 128 -27.39 -30.32 -21.24
N VAL A 129 -27.31 -29.03 -21.58
CA VAL A 129 -28.44 -28.09 -21.42
C VAL A 129 -29.48 -28.30 -22.53
N ILE A 130 -29.03 -28.73 -23.71
CA ILE A 130 -29.82 -28.76 -24.94
C ILE A 130 -30.54 -30.10 -25.14
N ASN A 131 -29.91 -31.21 -24.76
CA ASN A 131 -30.48 -32.54 -24.95
C ASN A 131 -31.56 -32.85 -23.89
N SER A 132 -32.82 -32.92 -24.32
CA SER A 132 -34.00 -33.24 -23.51
C SER A 132 -34.31 -34.75 -23.40
N ASP A 133 -33.49 -35.61 -24.02
CA ASP A 133 -33.77 -37.06 -24.09
C ASP A 133 -33.56 -37.79 -22.75
N GLN A 134 -33.05 -37.10 -21.71
CA GLN A 134 -32.90 -37.63 -20.37
C GLN A 134 -33.70 -36.75 -19.39
N ASP A 135 -34.63 -37.37 -18.65
CA ASP A 135 -35.27 -36.72 -17.50
C ASP A 135 -34.18 -36.22 -16.54
N LYS A 136 -34.18 -34.91 -16.24
CA LYS A 136 -33.25 -34.19 -15.34
C LYS A 136 -31.92 -33.68 -15.94
N SER A 137 -31.86 -33.40 -17.24
CA SER A 137 -30.66 -32.79 -17.84
C SER A 137 -30.47 -31.32 -17.45
N TYR A 138 -29.23 -30.97 -17.06
CA TYR A 138 -28.80 -29.60 -16.77
C TYR A 138 -27.33 -29.42 -17.18
N GLY A 139 -26.88 -28.18 -17.26
CA GLY A 139 -25.48 -27.89 -17.56
C GLY A 139 -25.05 -26.48 -17.17
N GLN A 140 -24.00 -26.00 -17.83
CA GLN A 140 -23.43 -24.68 -17.59
C GLN A 140 -23.60 -23.79 -18.82
N LEU A 141 -23.60 -22.48 -18.58
CA LEU A 141 -23.56 -21.45 -19.62
C LEU A 141 -22.47 -20.44 -19.28
N MET A 142 -21.78 -19.94 -20.32
CA MET A 142 -20.94 -18.75 -20.20
C MET A 142 -21.45 -17.72 -21.21
N MET A 143 -21.75 -16.51 -20.73
CA MET A 143 -22.20 -15.40 -21.56
C MET A 143 -21.21 -14.24 -21.48
N MET A 144 -21.03 -13.53 -22.58
CA MET A 144 -20.05 -12.44 -22.70
C MET A 144 -20.59 -11.31 -23.58
N LYS A 145 -20.49 -10.06 -23.12
CA LYS A 145 -21.12 -8.89 -23.72
C LYS A 145 -20.15 -8.18 -24.68
N ASN A 146 -20.52 -7.95 -25.93
CA ASN A 146 -19.73 -7.20 -26.94
C ASN A 146 -18.37 -7.78 -27.38
N PHE A 147 -17.92 -8.89 -26.81
CA PHE A 147 -16.69 -9.59 -27.21
C PHE A 147 -16.92 -11.10 -27.19
N ARG A 148 -15.98 -11.88 -27.73
CA ARG A 148 -16.06 -13.34 -27.86
C ARG A 148 -14.71 -13.98 -27.51
N PRO A 149 -14.65 -15.27 -27.16
CA PRO A 149 -13.39 -15.92 -26.89
C PRO A 149 -12.55 -16.04 -28.16
N ARG A 150 -11.23 -15.96 -27.99
CA ARG A 150 -10.23 -16.36 -29.00
C ARG A 150 -10.44 -17.82 -29.38
N SER A 151 -10.64 -18.66 -28.38
CA SER A 151 -10.93 -20.09 -28.51
C SER A 151 -11.62 -20.59 -27.25
N PHE A 152 -12.39 -21.67 -27.35
CA PHE A 152 -12.97 -22.32 -26.18
C PHE A 152 -12.93 -23.84 -26.31
N SER A 153 -13.05 -24.53 -25.18
CA SER A 153 -13.22 -25.97 -25.13
C SER A 153 -14.18 -26.36 -24.01
N ILE A 154 -14.83 -27.50 -24.21
CA ILE A 154 -15.56 -28.19 -23.14
C ILE A 154 -14.66 -29.29 -22.65
N CYS A 155 -14.23 -29.18 -21.39
CA CYS A 155 -13.25 -30.09 -20.80
C CYS A 155 -13.99 -31.09 -19.90
N PRO A 156 -13.85 -32.40 -20.13
CA PRO A 156 -14.29 -33.39 -19.16
C PRO A 156 -13.39 -33.36 -17.92
N LEU A 157 -13.99 -33.44 -16.74
CA LEU A 157 -13.31 -33.67 -15.47
C LEU A 157 -13.26 -35.18 -15.22
N GLU A 158 -12.08 -35.75 -15.48
CA GLU A 158 -11.80 -37.16 -15.22
C GLU A 158 -11.42 -37.38 -13.75
N ILE A 159 -12.00 -38.41 -13.16
CA ILE A 159 -11.65 -38.95 -11.85
C ILE A 159 -11.24 -40.41 -12.03
N SER A 160 -10.24 -40.85 -11.27
CA SER A 160 -9.80 -42.25 -11.20
C SER A 160 -10.40 -42.93 -9.98
N ASP A 161 -11.32 -43.86 -10.19
CA ASP A 161 -11.89 -44.72 -9.14
C ASP A 161 -11.51 -46.17 -9.47
N ASP A 162 -10.79 -46.85 -8.57
CA ASP A 162 -10.31 -48.23 -8.74
C ASP A 162 -9.64 -48.57 -10.10
N GLY A 163 -8.85 -47.62 -10.64
CA GLY A 163 -8.12 -47.80 -11.90
C GLY A 163 -8.94 -47.55 -13.19
N ASN A 164 -10.25 -47.28 -13.08
CA ASN A 164 -11.09 -46.85 -14.19
C ASN A 164 -11.25 -45.33 -14.22
N LYS A 165 -11.06 -44.74 -15.41
CA LYS A 165 -11.33 -43.32 -15.65
C LYS A 165 -12.82 -43.12 -15.87
N THR A 166 -13.44 -42.32 -15.01
CA THR A 166 -14.84 -41.90 -15.17
C THR A 166 -14.89 -40.39 -15.41
N ILE A 167 -15.68 -39.98 -16.41
CA ILE A 167 -16.00 -38.57 -16.62
C ILE A 167 -17.16 -38.23 -15.70
N THR A 168 -17.00 -37.14 -14.98
CA THR A 168 -17.85 -36.89 -13.82
C THR A 168 -18.65 -35.60 -13.94
N LYS A 169 -18.00 -34.52 -14.38
CA LYS A 169 -18.63 -33.30 -14.89
C LYS A 169 -17.84 -32.78 -16.09
N GLU A 170 -18.43 -31.86 -16.83
CA GLU A 170 -17.78 -31.13 -17.91
C GLU A 170 -17.78 -29.64 -17.56
N LEU A 171 -16.78 -28.90 -17.99
CA LEU A 171 -16.63 -27.47 -17.72
C LEU A 171 -16.32 -26.68 -18.99
N ILE A 172 -16.65 -25.39 -18.98
CA ILE A 172 -16.35 -24.47 -20.08
C ILE A 172 -15.02 -23.76 -19.80
N ILE A 173 -14.04 -23.88 -20.70
CA ILE A 173 -12.81 -23.08 -20.70
C ILE A 173 -12.84 -22.16 -21.91
N ALA A 174 -12.80 -20.85 -21.69
CA ALA A 174 -12.81 -19.83 -22.73
C ALA A 174 -11.56 -18.93 -22.62
N ARG A 175 -10.78 -18.84 -23.68
CA ARG A 175 -9.54 -18.06 -23.76
C ARG A 175 -9.80 -16.68 -24.34
N PHE A 176 -9.25 -15.65 -23.73
CA PHE A 176 -9.31 -14.26 -24.19
C PHE A 176 -7.92 -13.65 -24.31
N ASP A 177 -7.78 -12.68 -25.22
CA ASP A 177 -6.57 -11.88 -25.33
C ASP A 177 -6.63 -10.74 -24.30
N LEU A 178 -5.55 -10.52 -23.55
CA LEU A 178 -5.38 -9.31 -22.73
C LEU A 178 -4.52 -8.28 -23.46
N ASN A 179 -3.54 -8.75 -24.23
CA ASN A 179 -2.84 -8.00 -25.26
C ASN A 179 -2.38 -8.98 -26.36
N THR A 180 -1.55 -8.52 -27.29
CA THR A 180 -1.06 -9.36 -28.40
C THR A 180 -0.18 -10.55 -27.98
N ARG A 181 0.24 -10.63 -26.72
CA ARG A 181 1.18 -11.64 -26.18
C ARG A 181 0.66 -12.39 -24.96
N ILE A 182 -0.32 -11.83 -24.24
CA ILE A 182 -0.81 -12.34 -22.96
C ILE A 182 -2.28 -12.70 -23.13
N THR A 183 -2.63 -13.91 -22.73
CA THR A 183 -4.00 -14.43 -22.72
C THR A 183 -4.42 -14.81 -21.31
N ILE A 184 -5.74 -14.93 -21.11
CA ILE A 184 -6.32 -15.45 -19.87
C ILE A 184 -7.40 -16.48 -20.19
N ASP A 185 -7.38 -17.60 -19.48
CA ASP A 185 -8.39 -18.65 -19.57
C ASP A 185 -9.44 -18.46 -18.46
N LEU A 186 -10.69 -18.25 -18.84
CA LEU A 186 -11.82 -18.19 -17.92
C LEU A 186 -12.49 -19.56 -17.86
N VAL A 187 -12.68 -20.07 -16.65
CA VAL A 187 -13.21 -21.42 -16.42
C VAL A 187 -14.50 -21.33 -15.61
N ASN A 188 -15.63 -21.69 -16.23
CA ASN A 188 -16.88 -21.87 -15.49
C ASN A 188 -16.84 -23.23 -14.80
N LEU A 189 -16.83 -23.24 -13.46
CA LEU A 189 -16.64 -24.43 -12.64
C LEU A 189 -17.94 -24.83 -11.94
N HIS A 190 -18.21 -26.14 -11.94
CA HIS A 190 -19.23 -26.76 -11.13
C HIS A 190 -18.77 -28.16 -10.73
N LEU A 191 -18.42 -28.37 -9.45
CA LEU A 191 -17.93 -29.67 -8.95
C LEU A 191 -19.04 -30.52 -8.32
N HIS A 192 -18.74 -31.73 -7.83
CA HIS A 192 -19.74 -32.64 -7.25
C HIS A 192 -20.33 -32.12 -5.95
N ASN A 193 -21.65 -32.30 -5.80
CA ASN A 193 -22.31 -32.12 -4.51
C ASN A 193 -21.99 -33.26 -3.53
N ASP A 194 -22.37 -33.07 -2.28
CA ASP A 194 -22.05 -33.98 -1.17
C ASP A 194 -22.82 -35.31 -1.20
N ARG A 195 -23.78 -35.48 -2.11
CA ARG A 195 -24.64 -36.68 -2.17
C ARG A 195 -23.96 -37.91 -2.79
N SER A 196 -22.74 -37.74 -3.32
CA SER A 196 -21.97 -38.82 -3.94
C SER A 196 -21.03 -39.52 -2.93
N HIS A 197 -20.85 -40.84 -3.07
CA HIS A 197 -19.87 -41.57 -2.24
C HIS A 197 -18.45 -41.01 -2.51
N ASN A 198 -17.72 -40.68 -1.43
CA ASN A 198 -16.41 -40.02 -1.45
C ASN A 198 -16.39 -38.66 -2.20
N ALA A 199 -17.48 -37.88 -2.11
CA ALA A 199 -17.60 -36.58 -2.80
C ALA A 199 -16.38 -35.66 -2.61
N ASN A 200 -15.88 -35.53 -1.38
CA ASN A 200 -14.74 -34.64 -1.07
C ASN A 200 -13.47 -35.07 -1.82
N GLU A 201 -13.18 -36.38 -1.86
CA GLU A 201 -12.00 -36.92 -2.56
C GLU A 201 -12.12 -36.74 -4.07
N LYS A 202 -13.33 -36.97 -4.60
CA LYS A 202 -13.66 -36.74 -6.01
C LYS A 202 -13.45 -35.28 -6.40
N ARG A 203 -13.92 -34.33 -5.58
CA ARG A 203 -13.70 -32.89 -5.83
C ARG A 203 -12.21 -32.52 -5.76
N CYS A 204 -11.48 -33.01 -4.77
CA CYS A 204 -10.04 -32.77 -4.65
C CYS A 204 -9.28 -33.29 -5.87
N GLN A 205 -9.52 -34.53 -6.30
CA GLN A 205 -8.87 -35.08 -7.49
C GLN A 205 -9.21 -34.29 -8.76
N ALA A 206 -10.48 -33.88 -8.94
CA ALA A 206 -10.89 -33.09 -10.09
C ALA A 206 -10.17 -31.73 -10.13
N LEU A 207 -10.07 -31.04 -8.99
CA LEU A 207 -9.33 -29.79 -8.89
C LEU A 207 -7.84 -29.98 -9.12
N GLU A 208 -7.23 -31.03 -8.58
CA GLU A 208 -5.81 -31.31 -8.76
C GLU A 208 -5.48 -31.56 -10.24
N ASN A 209 -6.32 -32.33 -10.93
CA ASN A 209 -6.20 -32.58 -12.37
C ASN A 209 -6.38 -31.29 -13.18
N LEU A 210 -7.32 -30.44 -12.78
CA LEU A 210 -7.51 -29.13 -13.40
C LEU A 210 -6.29 -28.23 -13.21
N PHE A 211 -5.78 -28.09 -11.98
CA PHE A 211 -4.59 -27.28 -11.71
C PHE A 211 -3.38 -27.79 -12.50
N LYS A 212 -3.13 -29.10 -12.55
CA LYS A 212 -2.07 -29.69 -13.38
C LYS A 212 -2.20 -29.32 -14.86
N LYS A 213 -3.42 -29.25 -15.39
CA LYS A 213 -3.70 -28.85 -16.77
C LYS A 213 -3.48 -27.35 -17.01
N MET A 214 -3.75 -26.51 -16.01
CA MET A 214 -3.75 -25.05 -16.14
C MET A 214 -2.44 -24.37 -15.71
N LYS A 215 -1.47 -25.11 -15.12
CA LYS A 215 -0.19 -24.63 -14.55
C LYS A 215 0.67 -23.66 -15.40
N THR A 216 0.41 -23.52 -16.69
CA THR A 216 1.30 -22.79 -17.61
C THR A 216 0.77 -21.44 -18.11
N ASN A 217 -0.48 -21.05 -17.81
CA ASN A 217 -1.14 -19.86 -18.37
C ASN A 217 -1.82 -19.03 -17.29
N ASN A 218 -2.18 -17.76 -17.57
CA ASN A 218 -3.08 -17.01 -16.68
C ASN A 218 -4.49 -17.60 -16.76
N TYR A 219 -5.13 -17.87 -15.63
CA TYR A 219 -6.50 -18.39 -15.62
C TYR A 219 -7.30 -17.92 -14.40
N MET A 220 -8.62 -17.86 -14.58
CA MET A 220 -9.56 -17.60 -13.50
C MET A 220 -10.62 -18.70 -13.44
N LEU A 221 -10.71 -19.37 -12.29
CA LEU A 221 -11.77 -20.34 -11.99
C LEU A 221 -12.94 -19.62 -11.32
N ILE A 222 -14.13 -19.80 -11.89
CA ILE A 222 -15.33 -19.03 -11.56
C ILE A 222 -16.49 -19.99 -11.33
N GLY A 223 -17.13 -19.93 -10.17
CA GLY A 223 -18.40 -20.62 -9.95
C GLY A 223 -18.41 -21.53 -8.75
N ASP A 224 -19.20 -22.59 -8.82
CA ASP A 224 -19.58 -23.45 -7.70
C ASP A 224 -18.58 -24.61 -7.53
N PHE A 225 -17.67 -24.46 -6.58
CA PHE A 225 -16.71 -25.49 -6.23
C PHE A 225 -17.33 -26.60 -5.38
N ASN A 226 -18.53 -26.42 -4.82
CA ASN A 226 -19.06 -27.30 -3.77
C ASN A 226 -18.05 -27.54 -2.62
N PHE A 227 -17.12 -26.60 -2.41
CA PHE A 227 -16.02 -26.64 -1.45
C PHE A 227 -16.34 -25.82 -0.22
N GLY A 228 -16.06 -26.36 0.97
CA GLY A 228 -16.25 -25.66 2.23
C GLY A 228 -14.94 -25.15 2.80
N ASP A 229 -14.98 -24.08 3.59
CA ASP A 229 -13.84 -23.64 4.39
C ASP A 229 -13.71 -24.45 5.71
N TYR A 230 -14.22 -25.69 5.79
CA TYR A 230 -14.16 -26.51 7.01
C TYR A 230 -13.50 -27.89 6.81
N ASP A 231 -13.49 -28.43 5.58
CA ASP A 231 -12.88 -29.74 5.33
C ASP A 231 -11.37 -29.58 5.13
N LEU A 232 -10.58 -30.24 5.97
CA LEU A 232 -9.12 -30.18 5.95
C LEU A 232 -8.52 -30.66 4.62
N LYS A 233 -9.08 -31.68 3.95
CA LYS A 233 -8.56 -32.17 2.65
C LYS A 233 -8.79 -31.13 1.55
N GLU A 234 -9.97 -30.52 1.55
CA GLU A 234 -10.34 -29.44 0.63
C GLU A 234 -9.47 -28.19 0.85
N GLN A 235 -9.25 -27.81 2.10
CA GLN A 235 -8.32 -26.72 2.41
C GLN A 235 -6.88 -27.07 2.01
N ASN A 236 -6.43 -28.31 2.24
CA ASN A 236 -5.08 -28.74 1.92
C ASN A 236 -4.79 -28.64 0.43
N ILE A 237 -5.72 -29.03 -0.45
CA ILE A 237 -5.50 -28.89 -1.89
C ILE A 237 -5.39 -27.42 -2.31
N LEU A 238 -6.24 -26.53 -1.80
CA LEU A 238 -6.10 -25.10 -2.09
C LEU A 238 -4.77 -24.56 -1.54
N SER A 239 -4.38 -24.95 -0.33
CA SER A 239 -3.10 -24.56 0.28
C SER A 239 -1.87 -25.06 -0.49
N THR A 240 -1.99 -26.21 -1.17
CA THR A 240 -0.92 -26.76 -2.03
C THR A 240 -0.61 -25.84 -3.20
N TYR A 241 -1.61 -25.07 -3.66
CA TYR A 241 -1.52 -24.14 -4.77
C TYR A 241 -1.68 -22.68 -4.34
N GLU A 242 -1.70 -22.37 -3.04
CA GLU A 242 -2.02 -21.03 -2.50
C GLU A 242 -1.00 -19.97 -2.89
N ASN A 243 0.26 -20.36 -3.09
CA ASN A 243 1.32 -19.49 -3.59
C ASN A 243 1.20 -19.18 -5.09
N GLU A 244 0.33 -19.89 -5.79
CA GLU A 244 0.08 -19.73 -7.23
C GLU A 244 -1.32 -19.16 -7.49
N VAL A 245 -2.33 -19.54 -6.69
CA VAL A 245 -3.74 -19.29 -6.97
C VAL A 245 -4.37 -18.49 -5.82
N HIS A 246 -4.81 -17.28 -6.12
CA HIS A 246 -5.39 -16.34 -5.18
C HIS A 246 -6.91 -16.53 -5.06
N ASP A 247 -7.41 -16.68 -3.83
CA ASP A 247 -8.84 -16.64 -3.52
C ASP A 247 -9.27 -15.19 -3.28
N LEU A 248 -9.88 -14.58 -4.29
CA LEU A 248 -10.11 -13.14 -4.33
C LEU A 248 -11.00 -12.61 -3.20
N TRP A 249 -11.81 -13.48 -2.55
CA TRP A 249 -12.58 -13.07 -1.38
C TRP A 249 -11.69 -12.91 -0.15
N LYS A 250 -10.75 -13.85 0.07
CA LYS A 250 -9.81 -13.81 1.19
C LYS A 250 -8.81 -12.66 1.06
N ASP A 251 -8.49 -12.27 -0.18
CA ASP A 251 -7.65 -11.10 -0.46
C ASP A 251 -8.28 -9.79 0.03
N ILE A 252 -9.62 -9.70 0.05
CA ILE A 252 -10.37 -8.47 0.39
C ILE A 252 -10.90 -8.49 1.82
N TYR A 253 -11.33 -9.65 2.31
CA TYR A 253 -12.08 -9.75 3.55
C TYR A 253 -11.43 -10.70 4.55
N HIS A 254 -11.38 -10.25 5.81
CA HIS A 254 -11.18 -11.15 6.94
C HIS A 254 -12.43 -11.99 7.16
N LEU A 255 -12.28 -13.32 7.13
CA LEU A 255 -13.39 -14.27 7.19
C LEU A 255 -14.21 -14.15 8.49
N ASP A 256 -13.59 -13.76 9.60
CA ASP A 256 -14.30 -13.54 10.87
C ASP A 256 -15.33 -12.41 10.80
N GLN A 257 -15.08 -11.41 9.96
CA GLN A 257 -15.96 -10.25 9.79
C GLN A 257 -16.93 -10.43 8.62
N ASN A 258 -16.44 -11.01 7.52
CA ASN A 258 -17.22 -11.23 6.30
C ASN A 258 -16.91 -12.63 5.75
N PRO A 259 -17.58 -13.67 6.27
CA PRO A 259 -17.27 -15.06 5.92
C PRO A 259 -17.62 -15.41 4.46
N GLY A 260 -18.54 -14.65 3.85
CA GLY A 260 -18.91 -14.85 2.44
C GLY A 260 -19.64 -16.17 2.19
N PHE A 261 -20.50 -16.62 3.10
CA PHE A 261 -21.26 -17.86 2.93
C PHE A 261 -22.24 -17.75 1.77
N THR A 262 -21.85 -18.26 0.61
CA THR A 262 -22.73 -18.33 -0.56
C THR A 262 -23.79 -19.41 -0.41
N PHE A 263 -23.55 -20.40 0.45
CA PHE A 263 -24.53 -21.39 0.87
C PHE A 263 -24.78 -21.26 2.39
N ASP A 264 -25.93 -20.71 2.77
CA ASP A 264 -26.27 -20.42 4.18
C ASP A 264 -27.64 -20.99 4.57
N PRO A 265 -27.71 -22.22 5.11
CA PRO A 265 -28.96 -22.82 5.60
C PRO A 265 -29.66 -22.04 6.72
N SER A 266 -28.97 -21.12 7.40
CA SER A 266 -29.58 -20.32 8.48
C SER A 266 -30.43 -19.17 7.95
N THR A 267 -30.08 -18.61 6.78
CA THR A 267 -30.78 -17.47 6.17
C THR A 267 -31.45 -17.78 4.84
N ASN A 268 -31.06 -18.88 4.17
CA ASN A 268 -31.60 -19.30 2.89
C ASN A 268 -32.49 -20.55 3.05
N LEU A 269 -33.78 -20.38 2.74
CA LEU A 269 -34.77 -21.45 2.82
C LEU A 269 -34.41 -22.63 1.91
N PHE A 270 -33.95 -22.37 0.69
CA PHE A 270 -33.63 -23.42 -0.26
C PHE A 270 -32.35 -24.15 0.14
N ALA A 271 -31.31 -23.44 0.61
CA ALA A 271 -30.13 -24.08 1.19
C ALA A 271 -30.47 -25.00 2.35
N ARG A 272 -31.41 -24.58 3.23
CA ARG A 272 -31.90 -25.40 4.33
C ARG A 272 -32.61 -26.67 3.88
N ILE A 273 -33.32 -26.63 2.76
CA ILE A 273 -34.04 -27.80 2.22
C ILE A 273 -33.08 -28.70 1.43
N THR A 274 -32.09 -28.15 0.74
CA THR A 274 -31.16 -28.91 -0.10
C THR A 274 -29.96 -29.48 0.68
N SER A 275 -29.64 -28.92 1.86
CA SER A 275 -28.51 -29.35 2.71
C SER A 275 -28.79 -30.57 3.57
N ASP A 276 -27.88 -31.54 3.53
CA ASP A 276 -27.88 -32.70 4.43
C ASP A 276 -27.21 -32.37 5.79
N SER A 277 -26.27 -31.42 5.83
CA SER A 277 -25.43 -31.10 7.00
C SER A 277 -25.85 -29.84 7.76
N GLN A 278 -26.62 -28.95 7.14
CA GLN A 278 -27.03 -27.64 7.67
C GLN A 278 -25.84 -26.72 8.03
N ILE A 279 -24.68 -26.93 7.39
CA ILE A 279 -23.46 -26.15 7.62
C ILE A 279 -23.37 -25.02 6.59
N ASN A 280 -23.11 -23.80 7.06
CA ASN A 280 -22.84 -22.64 6.20
C ASN A 280 -21.52 -22.83 5.46
N ARG A 281 -21.46 -22.62 4.15
CA ARG A 281 -20.26 -22.84 3.34
C ARG A 281 -20.10 -21.77 2.26
N ARG A 282 -18.86 -21.56 1.84
CA ARG A 282 -18.51 -20.68 0.71
C ARG A 282 -18.22 -21.54 -0.52
N LEU A 283 -19.29 -21.98 -1.15
CA LEU A 283 -19.24 -22.93 -2.26
C LEU A 283 -18.81 -22.23 -3.56
N ASP A 284 -19.24 -20.99 -3.77
CA ASP A 284 -18.93 -20.21 -4.96
C ASP A 284 -17.70 -19.33 -4.75
N ARG A 285 -16.79 -19.31 -5.74
CA ARG A 285 -15.51 -18.60 -5.64
C ARG A 285 -15.04 -18.02 -6.95
N TYR A 286 -14.16 -17.02 -6.82
CA TYR A 286 -13.24 -16.56 -7.86
C TYR A 286 -11.83 -16.92 -7.41
N LEU A 287 -11.19 -17.86 -8.11
CA LEU A 287 -9.77 -18.19 -7.91
C LEU A 287 -8.97 -17.71 -9.12
N LEU A 288 -7.93 -16.91 -8.91
CA LEU A 288 -7.14 -16.30 -9.98
C LEU A 288 -5.68 -16.73 -9.89
N HIS A 289 -5.13 -17.17 -11.03
CA HIS A 289 -3.71 -17.46 -11.21
C HIS A 289 -3.14 -16.57 -12.31
N THR A 290 -2.02 -15.90 -12.02
CA THR A 290 -1.34 -15.01 -12.97
C THR A 290 0.16 -15.27 -12.96
N LEU A 291 0.74 -15.56 -14.13
CA LEU A 291 2.18 -15.73 -14.33
C LEU A 291 2.78 -14.61 -15.20
N ASP A 292 2.02 -14.09 -16.16
CA ASP A 292 2.53 -13.23 -17.22
C ASP A 292 2.40 -11.75 -16.89
N ASN A 293 3.26 -11.18 -16.04
CA ASN A 293 3.34 -9.71 -15.82
C ASN A 293 1.95 -9.03 -15.70
N LEU A 294 0.97 -9.74 -15.18
CA LEU A 294 -0.43 -9.37 -15.22
C LEU A 294 -0.77 -8.88 -13.82
N SER A 295 -0.90 -7.56 -13.68
CA SER A 295 -1.51 -6.98 -12.50
C SER A 295 -3.01 -7.10 -12.60
N TYR A 296 -3.66 -7.22 -11.46
CA TYR A 296 -5.09 -7.05 -11.36
C TYR A 296 -5.44 -6.21 -10.14
N SER A 297 -6.60 -5.57 -10.21
CA SER A 297 -7.15 -4.78 -9.12
C SER A 297 -8.63 -5.00 -8.99
N ILE A 298 -9.09 -5.33 -7.79
CA ILE A 298 -10.50 -5.58 -7.54
C ILE A 298 -11.16 -4.28 -7.09
N GLU A 299 -12.07 -3.78 -7.93
CA GLU A 299 -12.89 -2.60 -7.63
C GLU A 299 -14.07 -2.97 -6.72
N HIS A 300 -14.68 -4.14 -6.97
CA HIS A 300 -15.85 -4.58 -6.23
C HIS A 300 -15.95 -6.11 -6.19
N LEU A 301 -16.18 -6.67 -5.01
CA LEU A 301 -16.55 -8.08 -4.84
C LEU A 301 -17.65 -8.17 -3.78
N SER A 302 -18.79 -8.76 -4.10
CA SER A 302 -19.90 -8.95 -3.14
C SER A 302 -20.78 -10.14 -3.50
N MET A 303 -21.56 -10.59 -2.52
CA MET A 303 -22.69 -11.47 -2.76
C MET A 303 -23.89 -10.68 -3.29
N ILE A 304 -24.70 -11.31 -4.13
CA ILE A 304 -25.95 -10.80 -4.69
C ILE A 304 -27.04 -11.88 -4.62
N GLY A 305 -28.30 -11.47 -4.77
CA GLY A 305 -29.44 -12.38 -4.65
C GLY A 305 -29.76 -12.84 -3.23
N ILE A 306 -29.32 -12.06 -2.23
CA ILE A 306 -29.59 -12.30 -0.81
C ILE A 306 -31.05 -12.00 -0.45
N GLU A 307 -31.65 -11.04 -1.15
CA GLU A 307 -33.02 -10.62 -0.92
C GLU A 307 -34.01 -11.74 -1.25
N THR A 308 -35.01 -11.89 -0.39
CA THR A 308 -36.11 -12.82 -0.61
C THR A 308 -37.16 -12.17 -1.51
N ILE A 309 -37.85 -12.96 -2.33
CA ILE A 309 -38.94 -12.54 -3.19
C ILE A 309 -40.29 -12.93 -2.56
N PRO A 310 -41.33 -12.09 -2.69
CA PRO A 310 -42.68 -12.45 -2.26
C PRO A 310 -43.26 -13.54 -3.18
N ILE A 311 -44.08 -14.42 -2.61
CA ILE A 311 -44.91 -15.35 -3.37
C ILE A 311 -46.26 -14.69 -3.61
N ASP A 312 -46.72 -14.62 -4.86
CA ASP A 312 -48.10 -14.25 -5.19
C ASP A 312 -49.03 -15.42 -4.81
N SER A 313 -49.49 -15.47 -3.56
CA SER A 313 -50.57 -16.38 -3.14
C SER A 313 -51.92 -15.64 -3.17
N LEU A 314 -53.00 -16.37 -3.48
CA LEU A 314 -54.38 -15.87 -3.38
C LEU A 314 -54.84 -15.72 -1.91
N ASP A 315 -54.02 -16.15 -0.94
CA ASP A 315 -54.27 -16.05 0.49
C ASP A 315 -53.51 -14.87 1.10
N ILE A 316 -54.25 -13.80 1.38
CA ILE A 316 -53.77 -12.49 1.87
C ILE A 316 -53.09 -12.57 3.26
N ASP A 317 -53.24 -13.70 3.98
CA ASP A 317 -52.72 -13.88 5.34
C ASP A 317 -51.31 -14.51 5.43
N ASN A 318 -50.73 -15.02 4.34
CA ASN A 318 -49.40 -15.64 4.36
C ASN A 318 -48.35 -14.81 3.60
N ASN A 319 -47.64 -13.93 4.32
CA ASN A 319 -46.46 -13.18 3.84
C ASN A 319 -45.22 -14.08 3.64
N GLN A 320 -45.36 -15.19 2.93
CA GLN A 320 -44.26 -16.13 2.69
C GLN A 320 -43.32 -15.55 1.63
N ARG A 321 -42.02 -15.50 1.95
CA ARG A 321 -40.96 -15.05 1.04
C ARG A 321 -39.96 -16.18 0.82
N ILE A 322 -39.41 -16.26 -0.39
CA ILE A 322 -38.47 -17.32 -0.80
C ILE A 322 -37.17 -16.73 -1.33
N ASN A 323 -36.08 -17.49 -1.31
CA ASN A 323 -34.80 -17.05 -1.88
C ASN A 323 -34.78 -17.23 -3.41
N GLN A 324 -33.87 -16.57 -4.11
CA GLN A 324 -33.78 -16.71 -5.57
C GLN A 324 -33.12 -18.01 -6.02
N SER A 325 -32.16 -18.52 -5.24
CA SER A 325 -31.49 -19.82 -5.39
C SER A 325 -31.10 -20.38 -4.02
N ASP A 326 -30.67 -21.64 -3.93
CA ASP A 326 -30.05 -22.18 -2.70
C ASP A 326 -28.62 -21.66 -2.49
N HIS A 327 -28.02 -21.11 -3.54
CA HIS A 327 -26.80 -20.30 -3.47
C HIS A 327 -27.10 -18.81 -3.61
N TYR A 328 -26.39 -17.97 -2.86
CA TYR A 328 -26.24 -16.55 -3.17
C TYR A 328 -25.17 -16.40 -4.25
N ALA A 329 -25.45 -15.59 -5.27
CA ALA A 329 -24.51 -15.35 -6.35
C ALA A 329 -23.35 -14.45 -5.92
N LEU A 330 -22.28 -14.45 -6.70
CA LEU A 330 -21.16 -13.52 -6.54
C LEU A 330 -21.06 -12.59 -7.75
N GLN A 331 -20.69 -11.34 -7.48
CA GLN A 331 -20.27 -10.38 -8.49
C GLN A 331 -18.84 -9.89 -8.22
N LEU A 332 -18.07 -9.72 -9.28
CA LEU A 332 -16.70 -9.22 -9.26
C LEU A 332 -16.53 -8.15 -10.34
N ILE A 333 -16.03 -6.98 -9.97
CA ILE A 333 -15.53 -5.96 -10.88
C ILE A 333 -14.03 -5.91 -10.67
N ILE A 334 -13.28 -6.29 -11.70
CA ILE A 334 -11.83 -6.43 -11.69
C ILE A 334 -11.24 -5.74 -12.91
N SER A 335 -10.10 -5.07 -12.72
CA SER A 335 -9.32 -4.50 -13.82
C SER A 335 -8.05 -5.33 -14.02
N PHE A 336 -7.77 -5.75 -15.25
CA PHE A 336 -6.57 -6.46 -15.66
C PHE A 336 -5.62 -5.50 -16.35
N ARG A 337 -4.38 -5.41 -15.87
CA ARG A 337 -3.33 -4.56 -16.45
C ARG A 337 -2.12 -5.38 -16.81
N THR A 338 -1.89 -5.50 -18.11
CA THR A 338 -0.65 -6.09 -18.62
C THR A 338 0.50 -5.12 -18.43
N ARG A 339 1.51 -5.50 -17.64
CA ARG A 339 2.67 -4.66 -17.39
C ARG A 339 3.60 -4.72 -18.60
N SER A 340 3.69 -3.61 -19.32
CA SER A 340 4.58 -3.52 -20.48
C SER A 340 6.00 -3.15 -20.02
N ILE A 341 6.95 -4.04 -20.31
CA ILE A 341 8.36 -3.69 -20.28
C ILE A 341 8.65 -2.92 -21.55
N SER A 342 9.33 -1.78 -21.40
CA SER A 342 9.50 -0.81 -22.47
C SER A 342 10.95 -0.39 -22.61
N HIS A 343 11.45 -0.34 -23.84
CA HIS A 343 12.74 0.30 -24.13
C HIS A 343 12.73 1.82 -23.89
N ARG A 344 11.56 2.38 -23.56
CA ARG A 344 11.38 3.77 -23.12
C ARG A 344 11.52 3.95 -21.62
N SER A 345 11.84 2.89 -20.87
CA SER A 345 12.12 2.93 -19.44
C SER A 345 13.41 2.19 -19.10
N ALA A 346 14.22 2.73 -18.19
CA ALA A 346 15.48 2.15 -17.76
C ALA A 346 15.71 2.36 -16.26
N LEU A 347 16.34 1.37 -15.62
CA LEU A 347 16.87 1.48 -14.26
C LEU A 347 18.39 1.67 -14.34
N VAL A 348 18.90 2.78 -13.80
CA VAL A 348 20.30 3.21 -14.04
C VAL A 348 20.98 3.79 -12.79
N ILE A 349 22.31 3.81 -12.83
CA ILE A 349 23.16 4.66 -11.97
C ILE A 349 23.58 5.89 -12.79
N LEU A 350 23.53 7.07 -12.19
CA LEU A 350 24.00 8.33 -12.79
C LEU A 350 25.25 8.83 -12.03
N PRO A 351 26.29 9.33 -12.71
CA PRO A 351 27.42 10.02 -12.08
C PRO A 351 26.98 11.36 -11.50
N THR A 352 27.76 11.95 -10.58
CA THR A 352 27.43 13.29 -10.08
C THR A 352 27.72 14.34 -11.15
N ILE A 353 26.98 15.45 -11.10
CA ILE A 353 26.95 16.48 -12.13
C ILE A 353 28.36 17.03 -12.44
N ASN A 354 29.21 17.17 -11.42
CA ASN A 354 30.58 17.66 -11.61
C ASN A 354 31.38 16.80 -12.60
N GLN A 355 31.14 15.49 -12.66
CA GLN A 355 31.81 14.61 -13.62
C GLN A 355 31.14 14.60 -15.01
N TRP A 356 29.93 15.14 -15.15
CA TRP A 356 29.26 15.17 -16.46
C TRP A 356 30.04 16.01 -17.45
N SER A 357 30.60 17.14 -17.02
CA SER A 357 31.46 17.97 -17.88
C SER A 357 32.61 17.18 -18.53
N ILE A 358 33.25 16.29 -17.76
CA ILE A 358 34.33 15.41 -18.24
C ILE A 358 33.76 14.38 -19.22
N ILE A 359 32.67 13.71 -18.85
CA ILE A 359 32.10 12.61 -19.64
C ILE A 359 31.51 13.12 -20.97
N ASP A 360 30.76 14.22 -20.90
CA ASP A 360 30.07 14.81 -22.04
C ASP A 360 31.03 15.49 -23.02
N SER A 361 32.23 15.88 -22.59
CA SER A 361 33.30 16.33 -23.51
C SER A 361 33.65 15.28 -24.57
N TYR A 362 33.47 13.99 -24.25
CA TYR A 362 33.61 12.89 -25.21
C TYR A 362 32.30 12.63 -25.96
N ARG A 363 31.17 12.62 -25.25
CA ARG A 363 29.86 12.23 -25.80
C ARG A 363 29.33 13.22 -26.82
N GLU A 364 29.50 14.52 -26.58
CA GLU A 364 29.05 15.57 -27.49
C GLU A 364 29.66 15.39 -28.90
N GLN A 365 30.90 14.90 -28.97
CA GLN A 365 31.61 14.69 -30.22
C GLN A 365 31.29 13.34 -30.89
N TYR A 366 31.10 12.27 -30.11
CA TYR A 366 31.13 10.90 -30.63
C TYR A 366 29.91 10.02 -30.29
N ASP A 367 28.96 10.48 -29.47
CA ASP A 367 27.76 9.71 -29.12
C ASP A 367 26.51 10.32 -29.81
N PRO A 368 25.93 9.67 -30.84
CA PRO A 368 24.71 10.16 -31.48
C PRO A 368 23.51 10.17 -30.51
N SER A 369 23.62 9.45 -29.39
CA SER A 369 22.60 9.41 -28.33
C SER A 369 22.81 10.47 -27.24
N PHE A 370 23.78 11.37 -27.39
CA PHE A 370 24.12 12.42 -26.41
C PHE A 370 22.89 13.23 -25.95
N ASN A 371 22.11 13.79 -26.87
CA ASN A 371 20.92 14.58 -26.55
C ASN A 371 19.75 13.75 -26.00
N ARG A 372 19.81 12.42 -26.13
CA ARG A 372 18.74 11.50 -25.76
C ARG A 372 18.93 10.91 -24.36
N TRP A 373 20.19 10.63 -23.99
CA TRP A 373 20.55 9.95 -22.75
C TRP A 373 21.51 10.80 -21.92
N PRO A 374 21.33 10.87 -20.59
CA PRO A 374 22.39 11.34 -19.71
C PRO A 374 23.58 10.35 -19.69
N PRO A 375 24.76 10.76 -19.20
CA PRO A 375 25.78 9.80 -18.77
C PRO A 375 25.19 8.82 -17.75
N HIS A 376 25.28 7.52 -18.01
CA HIS A 376 24.64 6.51 -17.15
C HIS A 376 25.32 5.14 -17.22
N ILE A 377 25.11 4.33 -16.18
CA ILE A 377 25.41 2.90 -16.16
C ILE A 377 24.07 2.15 -16.07
N ASN A 378 23.79 1.29 -17.04
CA ASN A 378 22.54 0.52 -17.07
C ASN A 378 22.54 -0.61 -16.03
N LEU A 379 21.54 -0.64 -15.15
CA LEU A 379 21.29 -1.76 -14.24
C LEU A 379 20.28 -2.74 -14.87
N LEU A 380 19.12 -2.24 -15.32
CA LEU A 380 18.12 -3.01 -16.07
C LEU A 380 17.57 -2.15 -17.22
N TRP A 381 17.70 -2.66 -18.44
CA TRP A 381 17.08 -2.07 -19.63
C TRP A 381 16.76 -3.17 -20.65
N PRO A 382 15.52 -3.26 -21.16
CA PRO A 382 14.35 -2.41 -20.86
C PRO A 382 13.76 -2.62 -19.46
N PHE A 383 13.09 -1.59 -18.91
CA PHE A 383 12.43 -1.61 -17.61
C PHE A 383 10.91 -1.34 -17.72
N PHE A 384 10.17 -1.36 -16.61
CA PHE A 384 8.72 -1.13 -16.60
C PHE A 384 8.35 0.31 -16.95
N ASP A 385 7.29 0.50 -17.74
CA ASP A 385 6.69 1.83 -17.94
C ASP A 385 5.84 2.20 -16.72
N ILE A 386 6.40 3.02 -15.81
CA ILE A 386 5.73 3.50 -14.60
C ILE A 386 4.72 4.58 -14.97
N THR A 387 3.48 4.40 -14.51
CA THR A 387 2.34 5.31 -14.78
C THR A 387 1.83 6.01 -13.51
N ASP A 388 2.58 5.88 -12.41
CA ASP A 388 2.23 6.39 -11.08
C ASP A 388 0.90 5.83 -10.53
N CYS A 389 0.51 4.64 -10.98
CA CYS A 389 -0.62 3.93 -10.39
C CYS A 389 -0.23 3.21 -9.08
N GLN A 390 -1.24 2.89 -8.26
CA GLN A 390 -1.03 2.17 -7.00
C GLN A 390 -0.33 0.83 -7.21
N ASP A 391 -0.65 0.13 -8.31
CA ASP A 391 -0.02 -1.14 -8.63
C ASP A 391 1.47 -0.99 -8.92
N ASP A 392 1.89 0.08 -9.61
CA ASP A 392 3.31 0.35 -9.86
C ASP A 392 4.06 0.62 -8.55
N GLN A 393 3.43 1.34 -7.62
CA GLN A 393 4.01 1.62 -6.31
C GLN A 393 4.12 0.37 -5.45
N GLU A 394 3.05 -0.41 -5.34
CA GLU A 394 3.01 -1.61 -4.49
C GLU A 394 3.87 -2.74 -5.06
N ASN A 395 3.95 -2.89 -6.38
CA ASN A 395 4.56 -4.07 -7.02
C ASN A 395 5.91 -3.83 -7.67
N ILE A 396 6.30 -2.58 -7.94
CA ILE A 396 7.60 -2.25 -8.55
C ILE A 396 8.40 -1.36 -7.62
N LEU A 397 7.90 -0.18 -7.29
CA LEU A 397 8.68 0.81 -6.54
C LEU A 397 8.93 0.38 -5.10
N LEU A 398 7.94 -0.23 -4.42
CA LEU A 398 8.10 -0.69 -3.04
C LEU A 398 9.06 -1.87 -2.91
N PRO A 399 8.93 -2.97 -3.67
CA PRO A 399 9.91 -4.04 -3.62
C PRO A 399 11.32 -3.56 -3.98
N LEU A 400 11.43 -2.69 -5.00
CA LEU A 400 12.70 -2.07 -5.36
C LEU A 400 13.24 -1.22 -4.21
N ARG A 401 12.42 -0.38 -3.60
CA ARG A 401 12.83 0.47 -2.47
C ARG A 401 13.29 -0.35 -1.28
N LEU A 402 12.55 -1.40 -0.92
CA LEU A 402 12.91 -2.31 0.17
C LEU A 402 14.26 -2.99 -0.10
N LEU A 403 14.51 -3.47 -1.33
CA LEU A 403 15.80 -4.02 -1.72
C LEU A 403 16.92 -2.98 -1.60
N LEU A 404 16.75 -1.79 -2.20
CA LEU A 404 17.76 -0.73 -2.20
C LEU A 404 18.08 -0.23 -0.78
N SER A 405 17.13 -0.34 0.16
CA SER A 405 17.33 0.08 1.55
C SER A 405 18.35 -0.77 2.32
N GLN A 406 18.70 -1.94 1.79
CA GLN A 406 19.67 -2.87 2.37
C GLN A 406 21.11 -2.61 1.90
N TYR A 407 21.29 -1.76 0.90
CA TYR A 407 22.60 -1.47 0.31
C TYR A 407 23.13 -0.15 0.83
N SER A 408 24.30 -0.14 1.45
CA SER A 408 24.97 1.14 1.77
C SER A 408 25.34 1.89 0.50
N SER A 409 25.37 3.23 0.56
CA SER A 409 25.96 4.06 -0.49
C SER A 409 27.41 3.63 -0.74
N PHE A 410 27.85 3.68 -1.99
CA PHE A 410 29.21 3.25 -2.40
C PHE A 410 29.78 4.19 -3.46
N SER A 411 31.10 4.23 -3.63
CA SER A 411 31.75 4.99 -4.71
C SER A 411 31.99 4.12 -5.95
N VAL A 412 31.79 4.73 -7.12
CA VAL A 412 32.19 4.17 -8.41
C VAL A 412 33.42 4.91 -8.90
N GLU A 413 34.52 4.18 -9.13
CA GLU A 413 35.73 4.71 -9.75
C GLU A 413 35.79 4.31 -11.23
N ILE A 414 36.03 5.31 -12.08
CA ILE A 414 36.32 5.16 -13.51
C ILE A 414 37.81 5.35 -13.71
N ASN A 415 38.49 4.33 -14.25
CA ASN A 415 39.95 4.33 -14.38
C ASN A 415 40.45 4.14 -15.81
N GLU A 416 39.61 3.70 -16.74
CA GLU A 416 40.00 3.50 -18.14
C GLU A 416 38.85 3.69 -19.13
N ILE A 417 39.21 3.99 -20.38
CA ILE A 417 38.29 3.91 -21.53
C ILE A 417 38.64 2.63 -22.29
N ASP A 418 37.63 1.80 -22.53
CA ASP A 418 37.74 0.53 -23.26
C ASP A 418 36.75 0.54 -24.45
N SER A 419 36.76 -0.49 -25.28
CA SER A 419 35.93 -0.55 -26.48
C SER A 419 35.43 -1.95 -26.82
N PHE A 420 34.14 -2.04 -27.14
CA PHE A 420 33.55 -3.23 -27.74
C PHE A 420 33.86 -3.23 -29.24
N ILE A 421 34.85 -4.03 -29.65
CA ILE A 421 35.36 -4.05 -31.03
C ILE A 421 34.26 -4.43 -32.02
N GLU A 422 33.44 -5.42 -31.69
CA GLU A 422 32.37 -5.96 -32.55
C GLU A 422 31.24 -4.96 -32.81
N ASN A 423 30.94 -4.11 -31.83
CA ASN A 423 29.82 -3.17 -31.88
C ASN A 423 30.25 -1.74 -32.21
N HIS A 424 31.55 -1.50 -32.39
CA HIS A 424 32.12 -0.17 -32.62
C HIS A 424 31.73 0.87 -31.55
N ILE A 425 31.66 0.44 -30.28
CA ILE A 425 31.30 1.29 -29.14
C ILE A 425 32.53 1.47 -28.24
N SER A 426 32.77 2.70 -27.77
CA SER A 426 33.73 2.98 -26.70
C SER A 426 33.00 3.40 -25.43
N PHE A 427 33.51 2.96 -24.29
CA PHE A 427 32.87 3.13 -23.00
C PHE A 427 33.90 3.38 -21.89
N MET A 428 33.48 4.11 -20.86
CA MET A 428 34.22 4.21 -19.61
C MET A 428 34.00 2.96 -18.77
N LYS A 429 35.11 2.36 -18.33
CA LYS A 429 35.14 1.12 -17.56
C LYS A 429 35.38 1.42 -16.10
N LEU A 430 34.67 0.68 -15.26
CA LEU A 430 34.78 0.75 -13.81
C LEU A 430 35.99 -0.06 -13.36
N ASN A 431 36.62 0.36 -12.27
CA ASN A 431 37.64 -0.47 -11.62
C ASN A 431 37.05 -1.83 -11.17
N GLU A 432 37.91 -2.77 -10.76
CA GLU A 432 37.48 -4.12 -10.39
C GLU A 432 36.52 -4.15 -9.19
N GLN A 433 36.78 -3.31 -8.17
CA GLN A 433 35.96 -3.24 -6.95
C GLN A 433 34.56 -2.70 -7.23
N SER A 434 34.45 -1.57 -7.92
CA SER A 434 33.17 -0.97 -8.33
C SER A 434 32.41 -1.89 -9.28
N THR A 435 33.10 -2.57 -10.20
CA THR A 435 32.49 -3.60 -11.08
C THR A 435 31.84 -4.72 -10.27
N LYS A 436 32.50 -5.21 -9.22
CA LYS A 436 31.97 -6.27 -8.35
C LYS A 436 30.71 -5.81 -7.63
N TYR A 437 30.69 -4.60 -7.06
CA TYR A 437 29.51 -4.07 -6.37
C TYR A 437 28.31 -3.90 -7.30
N VAL A 438 28.52 -3.29 -8.48
CA VAL A 438 27.43 -3.07 -9.45
C VAL A 438 26.88 -4.41 -9.97
N LYS A 439 27.74 -5.42 -10.20
CA LYS A 439 27.31 -6.78 -10.55
C LYS A 439 26.48 -7.44 -9.45
N GLN A 440 26.88 -7.31 -8.18
CA GLN A 440 26.10 -7.85 -7.06
C GLN A 440 24.70 -7.23 -6.99
N LEU A 441 24.60 -5.91 -7.15
CA LEU A 441 23.31 -5.21 -7.19
C LEU A 441 22.47 -5.66 -8.38
N HIS A 442 23.06 -5.76 -9.58
CA HIS A 442 22.39 -6.24 -10.79
C HIS A 442 21.79 -7.64 -10.61
N GLU A 443 22.53 -8.58 -10.00
CA GLU A 443 22.02 -9.94 -9.76
C GLU A 443 20.81 -9.98 -8.83
N GLN A 444 20.78 -9.12 -7.80
CA GLN A 444 19.60 -9.05 -6.91
C GLN A 444 18.43 -8.36 -7.60
N LEU A 445 18.68 -7.33 -8.41
CA LEU A 445 17.65 -6.69 -9.25
C LEU A 445 17.08 -7.65 -10.30
N LYS A 446 17.91 -8.54 -10.86
CA LYS A 446 17.48 -9.59 -11.78
C LYS A 446 16.61 -10.65 -11.11
N LYS A 447 16.90 -11.00 -9.85
CA LYS A 447 16.03 -11.88 -9.05
C LYS A 447 14.69 -11.21 -8.73
N LEU A 448 14.72 -9.91 -8.43
CA LEU A 448 13.52 -9.14 -8.12
C LEU A 448 12.66 -8.90 -9.38
N PHE A 449 13.29 -8.65 -10.52
CA PHE A 449 12.64 -8.36 -11.80
C PHE A 449 13.17 -9.28 -12.93
N PRO A 450 12.94 -10.60 -12.88
CA PRO A 450 13.45 -11.55 -13.87
C PRO A 450 12.99 -11.24 -15.29
N GLN A 451 11.81 -10.64 -15.44
CA GLN A 451 11.23 -10.25 -16.72
C GLN A 451 12.04 -9.15 -17.44
N CYS A 452 12.80 -8.34 -16.72
CA CYS A 452 13.65 -7.27 -17.27
C CYS A 452 15.03 -7.77 -17.76
N SER A 453 15.31 -9.08 -17.69
CA SER A 453 16.63 -9.65 -17.97
C SER A 453 16.62 -10.76 -19.04
N LYS A 454 15.87 -10.61 -20.13
CA LYS A 454 15.65 -11.69 -21.13
C LYS A 454 16.87 -12.12 -21.97
N ASN A 455 18.01 -11.42 -21.93
CA ASN A 455 19.20 -11.80 -22.73
C ASN A 455 20.23 -12.60 -21.92
N ASN A 456 20.05 -13.93 -21.86
CA ASN A 456 20.91 -14.90 -21.16
C ASN A 456 22.18 -15.35 -21.94
N ARG A 457 22.75 -14.53 -22.85
CA ARG A 457 23.90 -14.97 -23.68
C ARG A 457 25.26 -14.36 -23.31
N TYR A 458 25.32 -13.28 -22.53
CA TYR A 458 26.59 -12.64 -22.16
C TYR A 458 26.62 -12.25 -20.68
N SER A 459 27.81 -12.34 -20.07
CA SER A 459 28.04 -11.83 -18.71
C SER A 459 27.78 -10.32 -18.68
N TYR A 460 26.93 -9.85 -17.77
CA TYR A 460 26.67 -8.42 -17.56
C TYR A 460 27.97 -7.66 -17.33
N ASN A 461 28.22 -6.60 -18.11
CA ASN A 461 29.41 -5.77 -18.01
C ASN A 461 29.00 -4.30 -17.75
N PRO A 462 29.06 -3.82 -16.50
CA PRO A 462 28.70 -2.45 -16.19
C PRO A 462 29.65 -1.50 -16.90
N SER A 463 29.10 -0.59 -17.70
CA SER A 463 29.86 0.32 -18.55
C SER A 463 29.04 1.57 -18.83
N MET A 464 29.74 2.69 -19.04
CA MET A 464 29.14 3.96 -19.43
C MET A 464 29.55 4.30 -20.87
N ILE A 465 28.59 4.26 -21.79
CA ILE A 465 28.85 4.50 -23.22
C ILE A 465 29.24 5.97 -23.43
N ILE A 466 30.35 6.20 -24.11
CA ILE A 466 30.85 7.55 -24.42
C ILE A 466 30.97 7.85 -25.91
N ALA A 467 31.01 6.82 -26.76
CA ALA A 467 31.10 6.98 -28.21
C ALA A 467 30.49 5.78 -28.95
N GLN A 468 29.83 6.04 -30.07
CA GLN A 468 29.30 5.01 -30.97
C GLN A 468 29.66 5.35 -32.41
N PHE A 469 30.37 4.45 -33.09
CA PHE A 469 30.90 4.68 -34.43
C PHE A 469 30.19 3.81 -35.47
N ASP A 470 30.03 4.34 -36.68
CA ASP A 470 29.43 3.58 -37.79
C ASP A 470 30.28 2.38 -38.21
N ASN A 471 31.61 2.47 -38.04
CA ASN A 471 32.57 1.48 -38.49
C ASN A 471 33.88 1.47 -37.69
N GLN A 472 34.69 0.43 -37.94
CA GLN A 472 35.98 0.21 -37.29
C GLN A 472 37.01 1.31 -37.57
N GLU A 473 37.01 1.89 -38.78
CA GLU A 473 38.00 2.90 -39.19
C GLU A 473 37.84 4.20 -38.40
N LYS A 474 36.61 4.74 -38.34
CA LYS A 474 36.30 5.95 -37.56
C LYS A 474 36.65 5.79 -36.07
N ARG A 475 36.39 4.60 -35.51
CA ARG A 475 36.78 4.29 -34.13
C ARG A 475 38.29 4.29 -33.96
N ASN A 476 39.04 3.71 -34.90
CA ASN A 476 40.50 3.67 -34.83
C ASN A 476 41.12 5.07 -34.95
N GLU A 477 40.54 5.96 -35.75
CA GLU A 477 40.93 7.37 -35.85
C GLU A 477 40.73 8.09 -34.50
N ALA A 478 39.57 7.90 -33.88
CA ALA A 478 39.23 8.50 -32.57
C ALA A 478 39.97 7.84 -31.38
N LYS A 479 40.64 6.71 -31.57
CA LYS A 479 41.31 5.97 -30.47
C LYS A 479 42.38 6.81 -29.76
N SER A 480 43.05 7.70 -30.49
CA SER A 480 44.09 8.58 -29.93
C SER A 480 43.53 9.73 -29.09
N SER A 481 42.29 10.15 -29.33
CA SER A 481 41.60 11.19 -28.55
C SER A 481 40.77 10.62 -27.40
N LEU A 482 40.36 9.35 -27.47
CA LEU A 482 39.62 8.64 -26.42
C LEU A 482 40.55 8.03 -25.35
N VAL A 483 41.31 8.88 -24.67
CA VAL A 483 42.15 8.50 -23.52
C VAL A 483 41.66 9.22 -22.28
N LEU A 484 41.52 8.48 -21.18
CA LEU A 484 41.16 9.05 -19.88
C LEU A 484 42.41 9.68 -19.27
N ASN A 485 42.40 11.00 -19.07
CA ASN A 485 43.57 11.74 -18.56
C ASN A 485 43.84 11.44 -17.08
N GLU A 486 42.79 11.41 -16.26
CA GLU A 486 42.86 11.11 -14.82
C GLU A 486 41.66 10.23 -14.44
N SER A 487 41.89 9.27 -13.54
CA SER A 487 40.78 8.52 -12.94
C SER A 487 39.95 9.45 -12.06
N PHE A 488 38.66 9.16 -11.98
CA PHE A 488 37.76 9.91 -11.11
C PHE A 488 36.79 8.98 -10.41
N GLU A 489 36.33 9.41 -9.24
CA GLU A 489 35.32 8.71 -8.46
C GLU A 489 34.08 9.58 -8.26
N PHE A 490 32.93 8.92 -8.10
CA PHE A 490 31.69 9.56 -7.71
C PHE A 490 30.88 8.67 -6.77
N PRO A 491 30.15 9.26 -5.80
CA PRO A 491 29.29 8.49 -4.91
C PRO A 491 28.00 8.05 -5.63
N VAL A 492 27.56 6.83 -5.32
CA VAL A 492 26.26 6.27 -5.69
C VAL A 492 25.42 6.23 -4.43
N GLU A 493 24.50 7.18 -4.34
CA GLU A 493 23.54 7.32 -3.24
C GLU A 493 22.11 7.03 -3.70
N TYR A 494 21.86 7.06 -5.01
CA TYR A 494 20.55 6.89 -5.60
C TYR A 494 20.62 6.00 -6.84
N ILE A 495 19.57 5.21 -7.03
CA ILE A 495 19.26 4.54 -8.28
C ILE A 495 18.12 5.30 -8.96
N TYR A 496 18.21 5.46 -10.27
CA TYR A 496 17.28 6.29 -11.02
C TYR A 496 16.43 5.46 -11.97
N ILE A 497 15.14 5.80 -12.05
CA ILE A 497 14.26 5.34 -13.13
C ILE A 497 14.17 6.46 -14.15
N LEU A 498 14.60 6.16 -15.38
CA LEU A 498 14.50 7.07 -16.51
C LEU A 498 13.34 6.65 -17.41
N GLN A 499 12.50 7.59 -17.84
CA GLN A 499 11.45 7.35 -18.84
C GLN A 499 11.41 8.42 -19.94
N ARG A 500 10.74 8.10 -21.05
CA ARG A 500 10.43 9.05 -22.13
C ARG A 500 9.02 8.82 -22.69
N SER A 501 8.44 9.86 -23.30
CA SER A 501 7.06 9.82 -23.79
C SER A 501 6.86 8.89 -25.00
N HIS A 502 5.60 8.57 -25.29
CA HIS A 502 5.19 7.74 -26.44
C HIS A 502 5.21 8.50 -27.77
N ASP A 503 5.21 9.83 -27.74
CA ASP A 503 4.85 10.65 -28.91
C ASP A 503 5.94 10.76 -29.97
N ASN A 504 7.21 10.49 -29.64
CA ASN A 504 8.28 10.47 -30.64
C ASN A 504 9.59 9.82 -30.17
N ASP A 505 10.31 9.19 -31.11
CA ASP A 505 11.57 8.49 -30.81
C ASP A 505 12.75 9.42 -30.47
N THR A 506 12.57 10.72 -30.72
CA THR A 506 13.55 11.79 -30.46
C THR A 506 13.40 12.42 -29.08
N THR A 507 12.40 12.03 -28.28
CA THR A 507 12.21 12.58 -26.93
C THR A 507 13.31 12.10 -25.98
N PRO A 508 14.00 13.01 -25.26
CA PRO A 508 15.03 12.63 -24.30
C PRO A 508 14.44 11.88 -23.10
N PHE A 509 15.27 11.03 -22.49
CA PHE A 509 14.95 10.42 -21.20
C PHE A 509 14.97 11.48 -20.09
N HIS A 510 14.01 11.39 -19.18
CA HIS A 510 13.96 12.20 -17.97
C HIS A 510 13.94 11.32 -16.73
N ILE A 511 14.41 11.86 -15.60
CA ILE A 511 14.31 11.19 -14.31
C ILE A 511 12.86 11.22 -13.84
N THR A 512 12.25 10.04 -13.72
CA THR A 512 10.92 9.89 -13.10
C THR A 512 11.04 9.69 -11.60
N TYR A 513 11.98 8.84 -11.17
CA TYR A 513 12.22 8.52 -9.76
C TYR A 513 13.71 8.54 -9.41
N GLN A 514 14.00 9.12 -8.25
CA GLN A 514 15.29 9.08 -7.58
C GLN A 514 15.14 8.24 -6.30
N LEU A 515 15.62 7.00 -6.32
CA LEU A 515 15.43 6.03 -5.25
C LEU A 515 16.70 5.90 -4.40
N PRO A 516 16.66 6.23 -3.10
CA PRO A 516 17.86 6.24 -2.27
C PRO A 516 18.40 4.84 -1.99
N LEU A 517 19.72 4.72 -1.87
CA LEU A 517 20.39 3.56 -1.29
C LEU A 517 20.45 3.69 0.23
N GLY A 518 20.40 2.55 0.89
CA GLY A 518 20.70 2.42 2.29
C GLY A 518 19.49 2.66 3.18
N PRO A 519 19.68 2.38 4.48
CA PRO A 519 18.62 2.58 5.42
C PRO A 519 18.37 4.09 5.57
N ILE A 520 19.38 4.88 5.87
CA ILE A 520 19.18 6.28 6.23
C ILE A 520 19.29 7.16 4.98
N LEU A 521 18.32 8.06 4.76
CA LEU A 521 18.53 9.15 3.82
C LEU A 521 19.64 10.06 4.32
N GLN A 522 20.54 10.44 3.42
CA GLN A 522 21.54 11.44 3.74
C GLN A 522 20.87 12.72 4.25
N PRO A 523 21.45 13.37 5.28
CA PRO A 523 20.86 14.55 5.85
C PRO A 523 20.83 15.65 4.81
N ILE A 524 19.77 16.44 4.84
CA ILE A 524 19.48 17.51 3.87
C ILE A 524 20.63 18.53 3.67
N ASN A 525 21.58 18.62 4.61
CA ASN A 525 22.73 19.53 4.57
C ASN A 525 24.07 18.83 4.25
N SER A 526 24.05 17.55 3.86
CA SER A 526 25.26 16.86 3.45
C SER A 526 25.88 17.59 2.25
N LYS A 527 27.22 17.64 2.19
CA LYS A 527 27.99 18.27 1.09
C LYS A 527 27.75 17.60 -0.29
N GLN A 528 26.87 16.60 -0.36
CA GLN A 528 26.67 15.69 -1.50
C GLN A 528 25.28 15.85 -2.16
N LEU A 529 24.42 16.74 -1.66
CA LEU A 529 23.14 17.09 -2.29
C LEU A 529 23.33 18.15 -3.39
N ASN A 530 23.82 17.72 -4.55
CA ASN A 530 24.07 18.55 -5.74
C ASN A 530 22.79 18.97 -6.50
N CYS A 531 21.58 18.81 -5.95
CA CYS A 531 20.32 18.98 -6.68
C CYS A 531 19.60 20.33 -6.46
N VAL A 532 20.04 21.15 -5.49
CA VAL A 532 19.41 22.45 -5.18
C VAL A 532 20.36 23.62 -5.47
N ASP A 533 19.81 24.80 -5.73
CA ASP A 533 20.63 26.01 -5.93
C ASP A 533 21.34 26.46 -4.63
N ILE A 534 22.44 27.21 -4.77
CA ILE A 534 23.23 27.72 -3.64
C ILE A 534 22.40 28.68 -2.76
N LYS A 535 21.45 29.41 -3.34
CA LYS A 535 20.64 30.41 -2.61
C LYS A 535 19.67 29.75 -1.64
N LEU A 536 19.07 28.63 -2.02
CA LEU A 536 18.21 27.80 -1.17
C LEU A 536 19.00 27.23 0.00
N GLN A 537 20.21 26.73 -0.26
CA GLN A 537 21.11 26.25 0.80
C GLN A 537 21.44 27.37 1.80
N GLN A 538 21.82 28.55 1.30
CA GLN A 538 22.11 29.72 2.13
C GLN A 538 20.90 30.17 2.96
N PHE A 539 19.69 30.14 2.37
CA PHE A 539 18.45 30.46 3.07
C PHE A 539 18.18 29.48 4.23
N PHE A 540 18.28 28.17 3.98
CA PHE A 540 18.06 27.15 5.01
C PHE A 540 19.10 27.23 6.13
N GLN A 541 20.36 27.54 5.80
CA GLN A 541 21.41 27.81 6.80
C GLN A 541 21.06 29.03 7.65
N THR A 542 20.70 30.15 7.02
CA THR A 542 20.38 31.42 7.71
C THR A 542 19.18 31.26 8.66
N MET A 543 18.18 30.48 8.26
CA MET A 543 16.97 30.25 9.05
C MET A 543 17.11 29.12 10.10
N ASN A 544 18.31 28.53 10.24
CA ASN A 544 18.61 27.39 11.11
C ASN A 544 17.66 26.19 10.89
N LEU A 545 17.36 25.88 9.62
CA LEU A 545 16.48 24.78 9.25
C LEU A 545 17.22 23.44 9.13
N TYR A 546 18.53 23.49 8.88
CA TYR A 546 19.37 22.30 8.81
C TYR A 546 19.72 21.77 10.21
N GLU A 547 19.72 20.45 10.35
CA GLU A 547 20.34 19.81 11.51
C GLU A 547 21.85 20.06 11.47
N THR A 548 22.47 20.39 12.60
CA THR A 548 23.91 20.63 12.63
C THR A 548 24.65 19.34 12.29
N SER A 549 25.74 19.41 11.52
CA SER A 549 26.54 18.22 11.16
C SER A 549 27.04 17.47 12.39
N GLU A 550 27.24 18.17 13.50
CA GLU A 550 27.59 17.58 14.79
C GLU A 550 26.43 16.77 15.40
N SER A 551 25.20 17.29 15.41
CA SER A 551 24.02 16.58 15.92
C SER A 551 23.76 15.30 15.14
N TYR A 552 23.78 15.39 13.80
CA TYR A 552 23.59 14.23 12.94
C TYR A 552 24.67 13.16 13.17
N LYS A 553 25.94 13.57 13.23
CA LYS A 553 27.06 12.65 13.47
C LYS A 553 26.97 11.95 14.82
N ARG A 554 26.51 12.64 15.87
CA ARG A 554 26.26 12.01 17.19
C ARG A 554 25.20 10.92 17.09
N LYS A 555 24.05 11.20 16.44
CA LYS A 555 22.98 10.20 16.24
C LYS A 555 23.45 9.01 15.40
N GLN A 556 24.20 9.28 14.33
CA GLN A 556 24.79 8.23 13.50
C GLN A 556 25.76 7.35 14.29
N ASP A 557 26.68 7.94 15.08
CA ASP A 557 27.58 7.21 15.99
C ASP A 557 26.79 6.31 16.96
N LYS A 558 25.71 6.84 17.57
CA LYS A 558 24.88 6.04 18.49
C LYS A 558 24.17 4.89 17.78
N PHE A 559 23.63 5.13 16.58
CA PHE A 559 23.00 4.09 15.78
C PHE A 559 24.00 2.97 15.43
N GLU A 560 25.20 3.32 14.96
CA GLU A 560 26.24 2.36 14.58
C GLU A 560 26.75 1.56 15.79
N LYS A 561 26.98 2.22 16.93
CA LYS A 561 27.37 1.53 18.19
C LYS A 561 26.30 0.57 18.69
N LEU A 562 25.03 0.97 18.67
CA LEU A 562 23.91 0.10 19.05
C LEU A 562 23.77 -1.08 18.08
N SER A 563 23.90 -0.83 16.77
CA SER A 563 23.89 -1.90 15.75
C SER A 563 25.00 -2.91 16.02
N SER A 564 26.23 -2.45 16.25
CA SER A 564 27.36 -3.33 16.56
C SER A 564 27.17 -4.09 17.88
N CYS A 565 26.61 -3.44 18.91
CA CYS A 565 26.27 -4.08 20.17
C CYS A 565 25.27 -5.22 19.97
N PHE A 566 24.23 -5.01 19.16
CA PHE A 566 23.24 -6.05 18.87
C PHE A 566 23.83 -7.17 18.01
N GLU A 567 24.61 -6.86 16.98
CA GLU A 567 25.28 -7.88 16.15
C GLU A 567 26.17 -8.82 16.98
N GLN A 568 26.93 -8.29 17.93
CA GLN A 568 27.76 -9.10 18.83
C GLN A 568 26.93 -10.08 19.67
N MET A 569 25.74 -9.69 20.11
CA MET A 569 24.84 -10.55 20.89
C MET A 569 24.38 -11.79 20.09
N PHE A 570 24.22 -11.69 18.77
CA PHE A 570 23.82 -12.82 17.90
C PHE A 570 25.00 -13.70 17.47
N ASN A 571 26.22 -13.14 17.43
CA ASN A 571 27.43 -13.90 17.14
C ASN A 571 27.97 -14.71 18.34
N GLN A 572 27.48 -14.42 19.56
CA GLN A 572 27.86 -15.11 20.81
C GLN A 572 26.91 -16.26 21.21
N ASP A 573 26.19 -16.83 20.25
CA ASP A 573 25.33 -18.00 20.41
C ASP A 573 24.08 -17.83 21.31
N THR A 574 23.80 -16.62 21.81
CA THR A 574 22.68 -16.34 22.73
C THR A 574 21.29 -16.38 22.11
N LEU A 575 21.15 -16.10 20.80
CA LEU A 575 19.86 -15.95 20.11
C LEU A 575 19.84 -16.62 18.73
N HIS A 576 20.46 -17.79 18.60
CA HIS A 576 20.59 -18.52 17.33
C HIS A 576 19.29 -18.87 16.63
N CYS A 577 18.22 -19.03 17.40
CA CYS A 577 16.89 -19.28 16.86
C CYS A 577 16.24 -18.04 16.23
N PHE A 578 16.93 -16.90 16.18
CA PHE A 578 16.41 -15.66 15.62
C PHE A 578 17.32 -15.05 14.55
N THR A 579 16.72 -14.51 13.50
CA THR A 579 17.32 -13.42 12.73
C THR A 579 16.91 -12.09 13.33
N HIS A 580 17.76 -11.09 13.21
CA HIS A 580 17.51 -9.75 13.73
C HIS A 580 17.59 -8.69 12.64
N LEU A 581 16.91 -7.58 12.88
CA LEU A 581 16.94 -6.40 12.04
C LEU A 581 16.83 -5.16 12.92
N PHE A 582 17.82 -4.28 12.86
CA PHE A 582 17.83 -3.00 13.56
C PHE A 582 17.76 -1.86 12.54
N LEU A 583 16.67 -1.09 12.54
CA LEU A 583 16.43 -0.04 11.55
C LEU A 583 16.01 1.28 12.20
N PRO A 584 16.49 2.42 11.67
CA PRO A 584 15.93 3.71 12.03
C PRO A 584 14.62 3.96 11.25
N TYR A 585 13.73 4.75 11.82
CA TYR A 585 12.54 5.28 11.14
C TYR A 585 12.34 6.76 11.47
N GLY A 586 11.25 7.36 10.98
CA GLY A 586 10.88 8.73 11.34
C GLY A 586 11.86 9.78 10.80
N SER A 587 12.08 10.84 11.58
CA SER A 587 12.81 12.03 11.11
C SER A 587 14.27 11.74 10.72
N PHE A 588 14.97 10.91 11.51
CA PHE A 588 16.34 10.51 11.22
C PHE A 588 16.44 9.68 9.94
N ARG A 589 15.54 8.70 9.76
CA ARG A 589 15.42 7.91 8.51
C ARG A 589 15.14 8.78 7.29
N ILE A 590 14.33 9.83 7.45
CA ILE A 590 14.00 10.80 6.40
C ILE A 590 15.14 11.80 6.17
N GLY A 591 16.20 11.84 6.99
CA GLY A 591 17.32 12.76 6.81
C GLY A 591 16.98 14.22 7.10
N ILE A 592 16.03 14.46 8.01
CA ILE A 592 15.60 15.81 8.43
C ILE A 592 15.73 15.97 9.94
N ASN A 593 15.80 17.22 10.40
CA ASN A 593 15.98 17.52 11.82
C ASN A 593 14.88 16.88 12.69
N GLY A 594 15.32 16.30 13.81
CA GLY A 594 14.49 15.62 14.80
C GLY A 594 15.13 15.70 16.18
N GLU A 595 14.34 15.58 17.23
CA GLU A 595 14.88 15.56 18.60
C GLU A 595 15.44 14.18 18.94
N ASP A 596 14.70 13.14 18.58
CA ASP A 596 14.99 11.76 18.97
C ASP A 596 15.50 10.91 17.79
N LEU A 597 16.30 9.89 18.11
CA LEU A 597 16.65 8.81 17.21
C LEU A 597 15.65 7.65 17.40
N ASP A 598 14.66 7.64 16.51
CA ASP A 598 13.62 6.60 16.44
C ASP A 598 14.16 5.35 15.76
N THR A 599 14.18 4.23 16.49
CA THR A 599 14.72 2.96 16.00
C THR A 599 13.83 1.78 16.35
N VAL A 600 14.01 0.71 15.59
CA VAL A 600 13.24 -0.49 15.76
C VAL A 600 14.13 -1.72 15.67
N PHE A 601 13.88 -2.64 16.58
CA PHE A 601 14.59 -3.89 16.71
C PHE A 601 13.61 -5.05 16.53
N VAL A 602 13.74 -5.76 15.40
CA VAL A 602 12.86 -6.86 15.02
C VAL A 602 13.61 -8.17 15.15
N LEU A 603 12.99 -9.14 15.82
CA LEU A 603 13.45 -10.52 15.86
C LEU A 603 12.47 -11.42 15.13
N HIS A 604 12.98 -12.31 14.29
CA HIS A 604 12.19 -13.30 13.56
C HIS A 604 12.72 -14.71 13.85
N GLU A 605 11.85 -15.60 14.31
CA GLU A 605 12.22 -16.97 14.63
C GLU A 605 12.60 -17.77 13.37
N LEU A 606 13.75 -18.44 13.41
CA LEU A 606 14.20 -19.40 12.41
C LEU A 606 13.53 -20.76 12.65
N LYS A 607 13.16 -21.49 11.60
CA LYS A 607 12.73 -22.89 11.73
C LYS A 607 13.94 -23.70 12.24
N SER A 608 13.83 -24.22 13.46
CA SER A 608 14.90 -24.90 14.19
C SER A 608 15.66 -25.92 13.32
N ARG A 609 16.99 -25.84 13.36
CA ARG A 609 17.85 -27.01 13.19
C ARG A 609 18.18 -27.49 14.60
N ASN A 610 17.85 -28.73 14.91
CA ASN A 610 18.20 -29.41 16.15
C ASN A 610 19.65 -29.08 16.53
N ASN A 611 19.86 -28.36 17.63
CA ASN A 611 21.08 -28.40 18.42
C ASN A 611 20.83 -27.80 19.81
N GLU A 612 21.54 -28.35 20.79
CA GLU A 612 21.32 -28.21 22.23
C GLU A 612 22.13 -27.01 22.76
N THR A 613 21.48 -25.86 23.02
CA THR A 613 22.05 -24.79 23.84
C THR A 613 21.13 -24.43 25.01
N SER A 614 21.69 -23.90 26.10
CA SER A 614 20.92 -23.53 27.32
C SER A 614 19.87 -22.44 27.08
N PHE A 615 20.08 -21.59 26.07
CA PHE A 615 19.08 -20.60 25.69
C PHE A 615 17.91 -21.24 24.95
N ASP A 616 18.14 -22.28 24.13
CA ASP A 616 17.06 -22.98 23.43
C ASP A 616 16.06 -23.59 24.41
N GLU A 617 16.52 -24.16 25.53
CA GLU A 617 15.63 -24.67 26.58
C GLU A 617 14.80 -23.56 27.23
N THR A 618 15.44 -22.42 27.58
CA THR A 618 14.75 -21.26 28.16
C THR A 618 13.75 -20.67 27.18
N PHE A 619 14.13 -20.55 25.91
CA PHE A 619 13.25 -20.10 24.83
C PHE A 619 12.07 -21.05 24.63
N HIS A 620 12.31 -22.36 24.55
CA HIS A 620 11.24 -23.36 24.42
C HIS A 620 10.25 -23.31 25.59
N GLN A 621 10.72 -23.05 26.80
CA GLN A 621 9.85 -22.84 27.98
C GLN A 621 9.03 -21.55 27.87
N LEU A 622 9.64 -20.45 27.40
CA LEU A 622 9.03 -19.12 27.36
C LEU A 622 8.20 -18.85 26.09
N LYS A 623 8.40 -19.58 24.99
CA LYS A 623 7.75 -19.35 23.69
C LYS A 623 6.22 -19.41 23.77
N HIS A 624 5.69 -20.17 24.72
CA HIS A 624 4.24 -20.30 24.95
C HIS A 624 3.61 -19.05 25.58
N ASP A 625 4.41 -18.15 26.17
CA ASP A 625 3.98 -16.86 26.70
C ASP A 625 4.76 -15.71 26.04
N SER A 626 4.10 -15.07 25.07
CA SER A 626 4.67 -13.96 24.31
C SER A 626 5.10 -12.77 25.17
N THR A 627 4.42 -12.52 26.29
CA THR A 627 4.73 -11.38 27.18
C THR A 627 6.01 -11.67 27.96
N THR A 628 6.13 -12.87 28.52
CA THR A 628 7.31 -13.27 29.29
C THR A 628 8.55 -13.40 28.39
N LEU A 629 8.41 -13.98 27.19
CA LEU A 629 9.48 -14.01 26.19
C LEU A 629 9.95 -12.60 25.82
N THR A 630 9.00 -11.70 25.55
CA THR A 630 9.30 -10.31 25.20
C THR A 630 10.04 -9.60 26.31
N ASN A 631 9.61 -9.77 27.56
CA ASN A 631 10.27 -9.20 28.71
C ASN A 631 11.70 -9.74 28.90
N HIS A 632 11.91 -11.04 28.68
CA HIS A 632 13.22 -11.66 28.77
C HIS A 632 14.20 -11.07 27.75
N ILE A 633 13.79 -11.00 26.47
CA ILE A 633 14.60 -10.43 25.39
C ILE A 633 14.90 -8.95 25.63
N VAL A 634 13.91 -8.15 26.06
CA VAL A 634 14.13 -6.74 26.39
C VAL A 634 15.18 -6.58 27.50
N ASN A 635 15.14 -7.43 28.53
CA ASN A 635 16.14 -7.40 29.60
C ASN A 635 17.54 -7.80 29.12
N LEU A 636 17.64 -8.76 28.18
CA LEU A 636 18.92 -9.11 27.54
C LEU A 636 19.49 -7.94 26.73
N LEU A 637 18.66 -7.28 25.93
CA LEU A 637 19.06 -6.09 25.18
C LEU A 637 19.60 -5.01 26.11
N ILE A 638 18.88 -4.73 27.20
CA ILE A 638 19.32 -3.77 28.22
C ILE A 638 20.68 -4.18 28.81
N THR A 639 20.85 -5.45 29.17
CA THR A 639 22.11 -5.96 29.76
C THR A 639 23.29 -5.78 28.80
N GLN A 640 23.08 -6.04 27.51
CA GLN A 640 24.11 -5.83 26.49
C GLN A 640 24.46 -4.36 26.30
N ILE A 641 23.44 -3.49 26.27
CA ILE A 641 23.63 -2.04 26.19
C ILE A 641 24.41 -1.55 27.41
N GLU A 642 24.05 -2.00 28.62
CA GLU A 642 24.78 -1.65 29.84
C GLU A 642 26.22 -2.17 29.79
N GLY A 643 26.46 -3.41 29.37
CA GLY A 643 27.80 -3.98 29.30
C GLY A 643 28.74 -3.20 28.38
N ASN A 644 28.24 -2.79 27.21
CA ASN A 644 29.06 -2.17 26.15
C ASN A 644 29.08 -0.63 26.22
N LEU A 645 28.01 0.01 26.71
CA LEU A 645 27.82 1.47 26.61
C LEU A 645 27.60 2.16 27.96
N LYS A 646 27.84 1.49 29.11
CA LYS A 646 27.60 2.03 30.46
C LYS A 646 28.08 3.47 30.66
N ASN A 647 29.31 3.75 30.21
CA ASN A 647 29.98 5.02 30.45
C ASN A 647 29.46 6.16 29.57
N GLU A 648 28.65 5.86 28.55
CA GLU A 648 28.06 6.85 27.65
C GLU A 648 26.59 7.16 27.97
N ILE A 649 25.96 6.39 28.86
CA ILE A 649 24.53 6.45 29.15
C ILE A 649 24.29 7.24 30.45
N VAL A 650 23.40 8.24 30.39
CA VAL A 650 22.89 8.95 31.56
C VAL A 650 21.86 8.08 32.28
N TYR A 651 20.90 7.55 31.52
CA TYR A 651 19.94 6.55 31.97
C TYR A 651 19.34 5.81 30.78
N TYR A 652 18.77 4.64 31.03
CA TYR A 652 17.82 3.98 30.12
C TYR A 652 16.52 3.68 30.86
N ARG A 653 15.44 3.49 30.11
CA ARG A 653 14.09 3.25 30.63
C ARG A 653 13.42 2.18 29.79
N LYS A 654 12.74 1.24 30.44
CA LYS A 654 11.80 0.33 29.79
C LYS A 654 10.39 0.89 29.93
N ILE A 655 9.72 1.15 28.81
CA ILE A 655 8.34 1.61 28.77
C ILE A 655 7.46 0.43 28.38
N GLU A 656 6.54 0.06 29.28
CA GLU A 656 5.54 -0.97 29.02
C GLU A 656 4.42 -0.40 28.14
N ALA A 657 4.42 -0.83 26.89
CA ALA A 657 3.39 -0.53 25.90
C ALA A 657 3.06 -1.82 25.13
N LEU A 658 2.08 -1.77 24.21
CA LEU A 658 1.71 -2.92 23.36
C LEU A 658 2.93 -3.56 22.68
N PHE A 659 3.89 -2.72 22.27
CA PHE A 659 5.25 -3.12 21.94
C PHE A 659 6.19 -2.39 22.90
N PRO A 660 7.06 -3.08 23.65
CA PRO A 660 7.96 -2.42 24.59
C PRO A 660 8.90 -1.43 23.91
N ILE A 661 9.20 -0.34 24.61
CA ILE A 661 10.14 0.69 24.14
C ILE A 661 11.28 0.79 25.14
N ILE A 662 12.52 0.73 24.66
CA ILE A 662 13.71 1.05 25.43
C ILE A 662 14.10 2.49 25.08
N SER A 663 13.96 3.41 26.03
CA SER A 663 14.34 4.81 25.88
C SER A 663 15.68 5.06 26.55
N ILE A 664 16.66 5.59 25.82
CA ILE A 664 18.03 5.80 26.29
C ILE A 664 18.38 7.27 26.13
N LEU A 665 18.96 7.88 27.18
CA LEU A 665 19.60 9.18 27.09
C LEU A 665 21.11 9.02 27.24
N PHE A 666 21.85 9.47 26.23
CA PHE A 666 23.31 9.50 26.24
C PHE A 666 23.87 10.80 26.83
N ASN A 667 25.13 10.78 27.27
CA ASN A 667 25.82 11.93 27.90
C ASN A 667 25.84 13.18 27.01
N ASP A 668 25.86 12.98 25.68
CA ASP A 668 25.86 14.04 24.67
C ASP A 668 24.45 14.59 24.36
N GLN A 669 23.46 14.23 25.17
CA GLN A 669 22.03 14.57 25.06
C GLN A 669 21.30 13.88 23.90
N THR A 670 21.91 12.91 23.22
CA THR A 670 21.21 12.11 22.22
C THR A 670 20.19 11.21 22.92
N LYS A 671 18.92 11.36 22.54
CA LYS A 671 17.83 10.47 22.98
C LYS A 671 17.54 9.44 21.90
N VAL A 672 17.52 8.17 22.29
CA VAL A 672 17.25 7.03 21.40
C VAL A 672 16.03 6.28 21.92
N GLU A 673 15.08 5.98 21.05
CA GLU A 673 13.95 5.11 21.34
C GLU A 673 14.05 3.85 20.51
N ILE A 674 14.07 2.69 21.17
CA ILE A 674 14.17 1.37 20.53
C ILE A 674 12.85 0.62 20.75
N PHE A 675 12.09 0.47 19.69
CA PHE A 675 10.86 -0.33 19.69
C PHE A 675 11.21 -1.79 19.46
N VAL A 676 10.81 -2.67 20.36
CA VAL A 676 11.16 -4.10 20.30
C VAL A 676 9.97 -4.91 19.83
N GLN A 677 10.15 -5.68 18.75
CA GLN A 677 9.15 -6.61 18.24
C GLN A 677 9.75 -7.99 18.02
N ILE A 678 9.05 -9.03 18.49
CA ILE A 678 9.43 -10.42 18.32
C ILE A 678 8.34 -11.13 17.53
N LYS A 679 8.73 -11.76 16.41
CA LYS A 679 7.88 -12.63 15.60
C LYS A 679 8.27 -14.07 15.84
N THR A 680 7.39 -14.83 16.48
CA THR A 680 7.53 -16.28 16.66
C THR A 680 6.72 -17.01 15.61
N ASN A 681 7.22 -18.14 15.13
CA ASN A 681 6.50 -19.06 14.25
C ASN A 681 5.43 -19.77 15.08
N ASN A 682 4.26 -19.15 15.24
CA ASN A 682 3.06 -19.86 15.69
C ASN A 682 2.48 -20.63 14.49
N THR A 683 1.86 -21.77 14.74
CA THR A 683 1.35 -22.73 13.74
C THR A 683 0.25 -22.19 12.81
N GLN A 684 -0.03 -20.89 12.82
CA GLN A 684 -0.96 -20.21 11.91
C GLN A 684 -0.27 -19.32 10.85
N ASP A 685 1.05 -19.10 10.91
CA ASP A 685 1.79 -18.21 9.98
C ASP A 685 2.86 -18.96 9.14
N VAL A 686 2.75 -20.27 8.95
CA VAL A 686 3.89 -21.14 8.56
C VAL A 686 4.16 -21.27 7.04
N GLN A 687 3.39 -20.64 6.15
CA GLN A 687 3.40 -21.03 4.72
C GLN A 687 4.24 -20.22 3.72
N ASP A 688 5.08 -19.28 4.11
CA ASP A 688 5.80 -18.43 3.13
C ASP A 688 7.33 -18.53 3.19
N ASN A 689 7.91 -19.68 2.83
CA ASN A 689 9.34 -19.96 3.08
C ASN A 689 10.30 -19.73 1.89
N SER A 690 9.85 -19.18 0.76
CA SER A 690 10.72 -18.93 -0.41
C SER A 690 11.05 -17.45 -0.65
N ASN A 691 10.39 -16.53 0.05
CA ASN A 691 10.65 -15.10 -0.04
C ASN A 691 11.01 -14.56 1.35
N LEU A 692 12.30 -14.31 1.59
CA LEU A 692 12.75 -13.54 2.76
C LEU A 692 12.04 -12.16 2.85
N TYR A 693 11.39 -11.72 1.77
CA TYR A 693 10.69 -10.44 1.62
C TYR A 693 9.17 -10.52 1.82
N SER A 694 8.50 -11.67 1.67
CA SER A 694 7.05 -11.80 1.95
C SER A 694 6.78 -12.06 3.43
N ASN A 695 7.66 -12.79 4.14
CA ASN A 695 7.60 -12.90 5.61
C ASN A 695 7.93 -11.59 6.36
N ILE A 696 8.40 -10.56 5.64
CA ILE A 696 8.55 -9.23 6.20
C ILE A 696 7.19 -8.56 6.40
N HIS A 697 6.07 -9.04 5.84
CA HIS A 697 4.77 -8.37 5.97
C HIS A 697 4.42 -8.06 7.45
N LYS A 698 4.29 -6.75 7.70
CA LYS A 698 4.42 -6.02 8.97
C LYS A 698 5.87 -5.95 9.52
N PRO A 699 6.83 -5.28 8.85
CA PRO A 699 7.80 -4.52 9.63
C PRO A 699 7.01 -3.39 10.31
N ILE A 700 7.49 -2.91 11.46
CA ILE A 700 6.79 -1.91 12.28
C ILE A 700 6.18 -0.81 11.42
N ILE A 701 4.93 -0.47 11.73
CA ILE A 701 4.13 0.53 11.02
C ILE A 701 4.99 1.74 10.62
N GLY A 702 5.85 2.26 11.51
CA GLY A 702 6.73 3.40 11.21
C GLY A 702 7.80 3.19 10.11
N VAL A 703 8.49 2.05 10.05
CA VAL A 703 9.46 1.76 8.96
C VAL A 703 8.70 1.59 7.65
N HIS A 704 7.63 0.80 7.69
CA HIS A 704 6.80 0.52 6.53
C HIS A 704 6.14 1.80 5.99
N GLU A 705 5.61 2.64 6.87
CA GLU A 705 5.08 3.97 6.56
C GLU A 705 6.12 4.86 5.89
N THR A 706 7.37 4.82 6.35
CA THR A 706 8.46 5.61 5.77
C THR A 706 8.84 5.09 4.37
N GLU A 707 8.92 3.79 4.17
CA GLU A 707 9.24 3.22 2.85
C GLU A 707 8.10 3.45 1.85
N TYR A 708 6.84 3.28 2.28
CA TYR A 708 5.69 3.66 1.45
C TYR A 708 5.77 5.13 1.10
N LEU A 709 5.99 6.03 2.07
CA LEU A 709 6.15 7.45 1.77
C LEU A 709 7.21 7.70 0.69
N PHE A 710 8.37 7.03 0.73
CA PHE A 710 9.41 7.21 -0.28
C PHE A 710 9.05 6.71 -1.68
N VAL A 711 8.25 5.65 -1.83
CA VAL A 711 7.81 5.24 -3.17
C VAL A 711 6.88 6.25 -3.83
N HIS A 712 6.38 7.22 -3.07
CA HIS A 712 5.50 8.28 -3.57
C HIS A 712 6.25 9.60 -3.81
N VAL A 713 7.51 9.68 -3.36
CA VAL A 713 8.35 10.86 -3.46
C VAL A 713 9.29 10.70 -4.67
N ARG A 714 9.05 11.49 -5.73
CA ARG A 714 9.89 11.47 -6.95
C ARG A 714 11.34 11.90 -6.69
N SER A 715 11.52 12.92 -5.84
CA SER A 715 12.82 13.46 -5.44
C SER A 715 12.88 13.59 -3.92
N PRO A 716 13.56 12.67 -3.22
CA PRO A 716 13.75 12.74 -1.76
C PRO A 716 14.35 14.07 -1.29
N PRO A 717 15.37 14.65 -1.96
CA PRO A 717 15.94 15.94 -1.57
C PRO A 717 14.93 17.10 -1.52
N ILE A 718 14.12 17.26 -2.57
CA ILE A 718 13.13 18.36 -2.65
C ILE A 718 12.05 18.16 -1.58
N PHE A 719 11.62 16.91 -1.39
CA PHE A 719 10.69 16.53 -0.34
C PHE A 719 11.23 16.85 1.06
N GLN A 720 12.49 16.55 1.35
CA GLN A 720 13.14 16.90 2.61
C GLN A 720 13.13 18.41 2.86
N HIS A 721 13.39 19.24 1.83
CA HIS A 721 13.35 20.71 1.95
C HIS A 721 11.94 21.21 2.27
N LEU A 722 10.94 20.75 1.51
CA LEU A 722 9.54 21.14 1.75
C LEU A 722 9.08 20.70 3.15
N LEU A 723 9.31 19.45 3.52
CA LEU A 723 8.89 18.92 4.81
C LEU A 723 9.58 19.63 5.98
N THR A 724 10.88 19.92 5.86
CA THR A 724 11.62 20.66 6.89
C THR A 724 11.04 22.06 7.08
N TYR A 725 10.80 22.78 5.98
CA TYR A 725 10.23 24.12 6.02
C TYR A 725 8.81 24.15 6.60
N ILE A 726 7.92 23.26 6.14
CA ILE A 726 6.54 23.17 6.63
C ILE A 726 6.49 22.76 8.10
N ARG A 727 7.35 21.83 8.54
CA ARG A 727 7.47 21.48 9.96
C ARG A 727 7.92 22.66 10.79
N ALA A 728 8.95 23.40 10.35
CA ALA A 728 9.44 24.58 11.04
C ALA A 728 8.35 25.65 11.16
N TRP A 729 7.60 25.92 10.09
CA TRP A 729 6.43 26.80 10.12
C TRP A 729 5.42 26.32 11.16
N ALA A 730 4.93 25.08 11.05
CA ALA A 730 3.90 24.52 11.93
C ALA A 730 4.33 24.52 13.40
N GLN A 731 5.61 24.28 13.67
CA GLN A 731 6.18 24.34 15.01
C GLN A 731 6.16 25.78 15.56
N ARG A 732 6.61 26.76 14.78
CA ARG A 732 6.70 28.18 15.19
C ARG A 732 5.34 28.81 15.43
N VAL A 733 4.32 28.48 14.62
CA VAL A 733 2.95 28.97 14.82
C VAL A 733 2.13 28.17 15.83
N GLY A 734 2.72 27.14 16.45
CA GLY A 734 2.07 26.35 17.52
C GLY A 734 1.09 25.26 17.04
N LEU A 735 1.09 24.91 15.76
CA LEU A 735 0.14 23.98 15.11
C LEU A 735 0.74 22.58 14.86
N TYR A 736 1.78 22.20 15.61
CA TYR A 736 2.49 20.94 15.44
C TYR A 736 2.40 20.06 16.69
N GLY A 737 2.11 18.76 16.51
CA GLY A 737 2.28 17.76 17.55
C GLY A 737 0.98 17.02 17.89
N ARG A 738 1.03 15.70 17.69
CA ARG A 738 -0.08 14.77 17.95
C ARG A 738 -0.61 14.85 19.38
N ALA A 739 0.30 14.95 20.37
CA ALA A 739 -0.04 15.00 21.79
C ALA A 739 -0.92 16.22 22.15
N TYR A 740 -0.81 17.30 21.38
CA TYR A 740 -1.52 18.57 21.60
C TYR A 740 -2.82 18.67 20.78
N GLY A 741 -3.21 17.61 20.08
CA GLY A 741 -4.39 17.61 19.21
C GLY A 741 -4.14 18.16 17.80
N TYR A 742 -2.89 18.38 17.41
CA TYR A 742 -2.52 18.80 16.05
C TYR A 742 -1.98 17.62 15.22
N LEU A 743 -1.52 17.91 14.01
CA LEU A 743 -0.96 16.92 13.10
C LEU A 743 0.42 16.43 13.55
N SER A 744 0.68 15.14 13.31
CA SER A 744 1.96 14.48 13.57
C SER A 744 2.99 14.80 12.47
N GLY A 745 4.28 14.55 12.73
CA GLY A 745 5.32 14.67 11.70
C GLY A 745 5.04 13.85 10.45
N TYR A 746 4.49 12.64 10.61
CA TYR A 746 4.12 11.78 9.49
C TYR A 746 2.91 12.32 8.70
N SER A 747 1.92 12.91 9.38
CA SER A 747 0.80 13.58 8.71
C SER A 747 1.29 14.72 7.81
N TRP A 748 2.20 15.57 8.30
CA TRP A 748 2.83 16.62 7.49
C TRP A 748 3.64 16.05 6.32
N ALA A 749 4.33 14.92 6.54
CA ALA A 749 5.09 14.22 5.50
C ALA A 749 4.19 13.73 4.37
N ILE A 750 3.03 13.13 4.67
CA ILE A 750 2.04 12.73 3.66
C ILE A 750 1.57 13.94 2.85
N LEU A 751 1.23 15.06 3.49
CA LEU A 751 0.79 16.26 2.79
C LEU A 751 1.89 16.82 1.88
N CYS A 752 3.14 16.86 2.34
CA CYS A 752 4.28 17.31 1.54
C CYS A 752 4.59 16.37 0.37
N ALA A 753 4.51 15.05 0.58
CA ALA A 753 4.73 14.06 -0.47
C ALA A 753 3.72 14.22 -1.61
N HIS A 754 2.46 14.54 -1.31
CA HIS A 754 1.45 14.82 -2.33
C HIS A 754 1.80 16.08 -3.13
N ILE A 755 2.20 17.16 -2.46
CA ILE A 755 2.60 18.39 -3.15
C ILE A 755 3.80 18.13 -4.05
N CYS A 756 4.81 17.40 -3.58
CA CYS A 756 5.94 16.99 -4.40
C CYS A 756 5.48 16.13 -5.59
N HIS A 757 4.62 15.14 -5.37
CA HIS A 757 4.13 14.26 -6.43
C HIS A 757 3.28 14.99 -7.48
N THR A 758 2.41 15.91 -7.06
CA THR A 758 1.49 16.63 -7.96
C THR A 758 2.17 17.76 -8.72
N PHE A 759 3.05 18.50 -8.08
CA PHE A 759 3.59 19.76 -8.63
C PHE A 759 5.04 19.69 -9.09
N LEU A 760 5.80 18.66 -8.71
CA LEU A 760 7.09 18.42 -9.37
C LEU A 760 6.82 17.69 -10.68
N SER A 761 7.01 18.36 -11.81
CA SER A 761 7.06 17.65 -13.09
C SER A 761 8.17 16.60 -13.05
N PRO A 762 8.07 15.49 -13.81
CA PRO A 762 9.27 14.71 -14.14
C PRO A 762 10.36 15.67 -14.61
N ILE A 763 11.63 15.44 -14.28
CA ILE A 763 12.70 16.41 -14.58
C ILE A 763 12.89 16.44 -16.11
N LYS A 764 12.09 17.27 -16.80
CA LYS A 764 11.81 17.22 -18.25
C LYS A 764 12.99 17.60 -19.13
N SER A 765 14.02 18.25 -18.59
CA SER A 765 15.21 18.63 -19.34
C SER A 765 16.48 18.08 -18.69
N LEU A 766 17.25 17.33 -19.47
CA LEU A 766 18.59 16.88 -19.09
C LEU A 766 19.58 18.06 -18.96
N SER A 767 19.25 19.24 -19.50
CA SER A 767 20.00 20.49 -19.28
C SER A 767 19.62 21.24 -17.99
N SER A 768 18.60 20.79 -17.25
CA SER A 768 18.15 21.34 -15.96
C SER A 768 18.38 20.38 -14.79
N ILE A 769 19.43 19.56 -14.92
CA ILE A 769 19.93 18.71 -13.82
C ILE A 769 20.56 19.57 -12.73
N GLU A 770 20.85 20.81 -13.08
CA GLU A 770 21.17 21.90 -12.18
C GLU A 770 19.89 22.52 -11.59
N HIS A 771 19.82 22.42 -10.27
CA HIS A 771 19.25 23.43 -9.38
C HIS A 771 17.71 23.56 -9.38
N PHE A 772 17.05 22.69 -8.61
CA PHE A 772 15.78 23.09 -8.01
C PHE A 772 15.99 24.39 -7.25
N SER A 773 15.47 25.46 -7.82
CA SER A 773 15.78 26.82 -7.43
C SER A 773 14.96 27.25 -6.23
N ILE A 774 15.41 28.30 -5.55
CA ILE A 774 14.60 28.92 -4.49
C ILE A 774 13.26 29.47 -5.04
N ASP A 775 13.18 29.78 -6.33
CA ASP A 775 11.96 30.23 -7.01
C ASP A 775 10.92 29.10 -7.15
N GLU A 776 11.39 27.93 -7.59
CA GLU A 776 10.58 26.72 -7.67
C GLU A 776 10.20 26.22 -6.27
N PHE A 777 11.10 26.34 -5.30
CA PHE A 777 10.80 26.06 -3.90
C PHE A 777 9.70 26.97 -3.35
N PHE A 778 9.79 28.29 -3.59
CA PHE A 778 8.75 29.24 -3.22
C PHE A 778 7.40 28.83 -3.83
N SER A 779 7.40 28.49 -5.12
CA SER A 779 6.20 28.03 -5.82
C SER A 779 5.61 26.78 -5.18
N LEU A 780 6.45 25.82 -4.78
CA LEU A 780 6.03 24.59 -4.10
C LEU A 780 5.40 24.87 -2.72
N VAL A 781 5.99 25.79 -1.95
CA VAL A 781 5.44 26.27 -0.68
C VAL A 781 4.09 26.95 -0.89
N GLN A 782 3.98 27.80 -1.91
CA GLN A 782 2.72 28.46 -2.27
C GLN A 782 1.63 27.44 -2.66
N GLN A 783 1.98 26.41 -3.43
CA GLN A 783 1.05 25.33 -3.79
C GLN A 783 0.61 24.50 -2.58
N PHE A 784 1.50 24.26 -1.61
CA PHE A 784 1.16 23.59 -0.36
C PHE A 784 0.03 24.33 0.37
N PHE A 785 0.22 25.62 0.67
CA PHE A 785 -0.76 26.41 1.39
C PHE A 785 -2.06 26.60 0.59
N THR A 786 -1.95 26.81 -0.73
CA THR A 786 -3.12 26.98 -1.60
C THR A 786 -3.98 25.72 -1.65
N THR A 787 -3.34 24.55 -1.80
CA THR A 787 -4.02 23.25 -1.87
C THR A 787 -4.77 22.96 -0.57
N PHE A 788 -4.09 23.05 0.57
CA PHE A 788 -4.66 22.61 1.84
C PHE A 788 -5.55 23.64 2.53
N ALA A 789 -5.46 24.93 2.19
CA ALA A 789 -6.45 25.92 2.60
C ALA A 789 -7.80 25.75 1.89
N LYS A 790 -7.78 25.30 0.62
CA LYS A 790 -8.99 25.10 -0.20
C LYS A 790 -9.59 23.70 -0.05
N PHE A 791 -8.84 22.75 0.52
CA PHE A 791 -9.31 21.38 0.71
C PHE A 791 -10.50 21.32 1.70
N ASN A 792 -11.53 20.56 1.34
CA ASN A 792 -12.74 20.43 2.17
C ASN A 792 -12.53 19.40 3.29
N TRP A 793 -11.85 19.82 4.35
CA TRP A 793 -11.55 18.98 5.53
C TRP A 793 -12.78 18.50 6.31
N LEU A 794 -13.96 19.10 6.11
CA LEU A 794 -15.19 18.72 6.81
C LEU A 794 -15.80 17.43 6.26
N SER A 795 -15.73 17.23 4.95
CA SER A 795 -16.45 16.16 4.25
C SER A 795 -15.54 15.19 3.50
N GLN A 796 -14.28 15.57 3.25
CA GLN A 796 -13.36 14.78 2.45
C GLN A 796 -12.21 14.21 3.29
N SER A 797 -11.87 12.96 2.98
CA SER A 797 -10.62 12.35 3.47
C SER A 797 -9.53 12.60 2.44
N PHE A 798 -8.41 13.14 2.90
CA PHE A 798 -7.21 13.29 2.11
C PHE A 798 -6.51 11.92 1.98
N ARG A 799 -6.12 11.59 0.74
CA ARG A 799 -5.35 10.40 0.40
C ARG A 799 -4.27 10.83 -0.57
N LEU A 800 -3.10 10.19 -0.52
CA LEU A 800 -2.05 10.50 -1.48
C LEU A 800 -2.48 10.18 -2.93
N TYR A 801 -3.41 9.22 -3.10
CA TYR A 801 -3.96 8.84 -4.42
C TYR A 801 -5.50 8.86 -4.49
N PRO A 802 -6.05 9.07 -5.71
CA PRO A 802 -7.47 9.06 -5.97
C PRO A 802 -8.15 7.71 -5.67
N LYS A 803 -9.47 7.79 -5.47
CA LYS A 803 -10.35 6.81 -4.80
C LYS A 803 -10.47 5.42 -5.45
N SER A 804 -9.86 5.16 -6.61
CA SER A 804 -10.22 4.00 -7.44
C SER A 804 -9.68 2.63 -6.98
N TYR A 805 -8.80 2.54 -5.98
CA TYR A 805 -8.00 1.30 -5.80
C TYR A 805 -7.91 0.68 -4.39
N LYS A 806 -8.86 0.94 -3.47
CA LYS A 806 -9.16 0.09 -2.29
C LYS A 806 -10.34 0.70 -1.52
N GLN A 807 -11.55 0.53 -2.05
CA GLN A 807 -12.77 0.75 -1.29
C GLN A 807 -13.25 -0.58 -0.70
N LYS A 808 -12.65 -1.04 0.40
CA LYS A 808 -13.33 -1.95 1.34
C LYS A 808 -12.67 -2.20 2.71
N ILE A 809 -11.60 -1.49 3.07
CA ILE A 809 -11.06 -1.54 4.45
C ILE A 809 -11.74 -0.50 5.37
N LEU A 810 -12.54 0.42 4.82
CA LEU A 810 -13.17 1.51 5.60
C LEU A 810 -14.68 1.30 5.90
N SER A 811 -15.28 0.18 5.47
CA SER A 811 -16.71 -0.12 5.69
C SER A 811 -16.99 -1.00 6.92
N GLY A 812 -15.97 -1.39 7.69
CA GLY A 812 -16.18 -1.91 9.04
C GLY A 812 -16.71 -0.77 9.93
N LYS A 813 -17.92 -0.91 10.47
CA LYS A 813 -18.59 0.05 11.36
C LYS A 813 -17.87 0.27 12.72
N SER A 814 -16.55 0.12 12.80
CA SER A 814 -15.81 0.55 13.99
C SER A 814 -15.46 2.04 13.87
N SER A 815 -16.15 2.85 14.66
CA SER A 815 -15.96 4.31 14.81
C SER A 815 -14.50 4.70 15.10
N ALA A 816 -13.67 3.77 15.60
CA ALA A 816 -12.29 4.00 15.99
C ALA A 816 -11.33 4.33 14.82
N HIS A 817 -11.52 3.77 13.61
CA HIS A 817 -10.61 4.04 12.47
C HIS A 817 -10.85 5.39 11.79
N HIS A 818 -12.01 6.02 12.06
CA HIS A 818 -12.43 7.30 11.48
C HIS A 818 -12.33 8.49 12.46
N ARG A 819 -11.79 8.28 13.67
CA ARG A 819 -11.61 9.34 14.66
C ARG A 819 -10.70 10.44 14.10
N GLY A 820 -10.96 11.68 14.51
CA GLY A 820 -10.16 12.86 14.15
C GLY A 820 -10.83 13.77 13.12
N ALA A 821 -10.79 15.08 13.37
CA ALA A 821 -11.42 16.10 12.53
C ALA A 821 -10.70 16.35 11.19
N MET A 822 -9.42 16.02 11.07
CA MET A 822 -8.66 16.00 9.81
C MET A 822 -8.38 14.56 9.40
N ARG A 823 -9.01 14.11 8.31
CA ARG A 823 -8.91 12.75 7.80
C ARG A 823 -7.78 12.63 6.78
N ILE A 824 -6.57 12.29 7.23
CA ILE A 824 -5.37 12.08 6.40
C ILE A 824 -5.02 10.60 6.44
N ILE A 825 -5.30 9.88 5.36
CA ILE A 825 -5.16 8.42 5.30
C ILE A 825 -3.71 8.03 5.02
N SER A 826 -3.15 7.13 5.83
CA SER A 826 -1.80 6.57 5.62
C SER A 826 -1.73 5.87 4.26
N PRO A 827 -0.64 6.04 3.48
CA PRO A 827 -0.42 5.32 2.23
C PRO A 827 -0.13 3.82 2.44
N SER A 828 0.21 3.39 3.65
CA SER A 828 0.53 1.99 3.96
C SER A 828 -0.61 1.26 4.68
N PRO A 829 -0.87 -0.03 4.38
CA PRO A 829 -1.75 -0.87 5.19
C PRO A 829 -1.25 -1.01 6.65
N PRO A 830 -2.15 -1.04 7.66
CA PRO A 830 -3.57 -0.70 7.58
C PRO A 830 -3.76 0.82 7.39
N TYR A 831 -4.48 1.22 6.34
CA TYR A 831 -4.68 2.61 5.88
C TYR A 831 -5.46 3.49 6.88
N ASN A 832 -4.87 3.74 8.05
CA ASN A 832 -5.49 4.44 9.16
C ASN A 832 -5.48 5.97 8.97
N ASN A 833 -6.36 6.66 9.67
CA ASN A 833 -6.27 8.12 9.79
C ASN A 833 -5.06 8.52 10.66
N THR A 834 -4.05 9.15 10.03
CA THR A 834 -2.88 9.69 10.72
C THR A 834 -3.20 10.95 11.54
N GLY A 835 -4.27 11.67 11.16
CA GLY A 835 -4.79 12.86 11.86
C GLY A 835 -5.73 12.55 13.03
N ARG A 836 -5.71 11.33 13.57
CA ARG A 836 -6.69 10.83 14.57
C ARG A 836 -6.81 11.62 15.88
N SER A 837 -5.81 12.42 16.23
CA SER A 837 -5.82 13.27 17.44
C SER A 837 -6.44 14.64 17.22
N THR A 838 -6.76 15.00 15.97
CA THR A 838 -7.34 16.31 15.68
C THR A 838 -8.79 16.41 16.14
N ILE A 839 -9.15 17.54 16.70
CA ILE A 839 -10.53 17.89 17.09
C ILE A 839 -10.99 19.04 16.19
N ASN A 840 -12.27 19.41 16.23
CA ASN A 840 -12.80 20.48 15.37
C ASN A 840 -12.06 21.80 15.61
N SER A 841 -11.80 22.15 16.86
CA SER A 841 -11.07 23.36 17.23
C SER A 841 -9.66 23.37 16.63
N THR A 842 -8.90 22.28 16.77
CA THR A 842 -7.51 22.23 16.26
C THR A 842 -7.45 22.16 14.73
N ARG A 843 -8.41 21.47 14.08
CA ARG A 843 -8.59 21.55 12.62
C ARG A 843 -8.80 22.99 12.18
N ASP A 844 -9.70 23.71 12.83
CA ASP A 844 -10.05 25.07 12.44
C ASP A 844 -8.87 26.03 12.63
N PHE A 845 -8.04 25.83 13.65
CA PHE A 845 -6.77 26.56 13.81
C PHE A 845 -5.74 26.23 12.73
N ILE A 846 -5.65 24.96 12.31
CA ILE A 846 -4.78 24.56 11.19
C ILE A 846 -5.22 25.26 9.89
N ILE A 847 -6.53 25.23 9.59
CA ILE A 847 -7.10 25.88 8.42
C ILE A 847 -6.87 27.41 8.46
N GLN A 848 -7.08 28.04 9.62
CA GLN A 848 -6.78 29.46 9.82
C GLN A 848 -5.29 29.76 9.61
N GLY A 849 -4.40 28.89 10.09
CA GLY A 849 -2.96 28.99 9.84
C GLY A 849 -2.63 28.98 8.35
N PHE A 850 -3.24 28.10 7.56
CA PHE A 850 -3.07 28.09 6.11
C PHE A 850 -3.63 29.36 5.46
N GLN A 851 -4.82 29.81 5.87
CA GLN A 851 -5.45 31.03 5.34
C GLN A 851 -4.62 32.28 5.63
N ARG A 852 -4.01 32.38 6.82
CA ARG A 852 -3.13 33.48 7.19
C ARG A 852 -1.92 33.58 6.26
N VAL A 853 -1.34 32.45 5.85
CA VAL A 853 -0.26 32.43 4.86
C VAL A 853 -0.75 32.84 3.47
N LEU A 854 -1.97 32.47 3.07
CA LEU A 854 -2.55 32.95 1.81
C LEU A 854 -2.77 34.47 1.81
N GLN A 855 -3.33 35.02 2.89
CA GLN A 855 -3.47 36.47 3.06
C GLN A 855 -2.12 37.19 3.03
N LEU A 856 -1.06 36.54 3.54
CA LEU A 856 0.29 37.06 3.46
C LEU A 856 0.78 37.13 2.00
N PHE A 857 0.50 36.12 1.18
CA PHE A 857 0.81 36.16 -0.26
C PHE A 857 0.07 37.26 -1.02
N ASP A 858 -1.14 37.63 -0.58
CA ASP A 858 -1.91 38.73 -1.20
C ASP A 858 -1.34 40.12 -0.87
N THR A 859 -0.55 40.23 0.20
CA THR A 859 -0.03 41.52 0.72
C THR A 859 1.46 41.74 0.46
N ILE A 860 2.25 40.66 0.38
CA ILE A 860 3.68 40.73 0.11
C ILE A 860 3.94 40.80 -1.40
N ASN A 861 4.88 41.67 -1.81
CA ASN A 861 5.41 41.65 -3.17
C ASN A 861 6.12 40.31 -3.44
N THR A 862 5.86 39.65 -4.56
CA THR A 862 6.49 38.36 -4.92
C THR A 862 7.09 38.40 -6.33
N ILE A 863 7.30 39.61 -6.87
CA ILE A 863 7.77 39.83 -8.25
C ILE A 863 9.24 39.44 -8.41
N THR A 864 10.12 39.88 -7.49
CA THR A 864 11.55 39.57 -7.58
C THR A 864 11.91 38.36 -6.72
N LEU A 865 13.07 37.75 -7.01
CA LEU A 865 13.60 36.64 -6.23
C LEU A 865 13.85 37.02 -4.76
N GLU A 866 14.35 38.23 -4.51
CA GLU A 866 14.59 38.72 -3.14
C GLU A 866 13.28 38.91 -2.38
N ASP A 867 12.23 39.39 -3.06
CA ASP A 867 10.91 39.51 -2.45
C ASP A 867 10.35 38.13 -2.06
N LYS A 868 10.53 37.11 -2.90
CA LYS A 868 10.13 35.72 -2.60
C LYS A 868 10.92 35.14 -1.40
N ILE A 869 12.23 35.41 -1.31
CA ILE A 869 13.04 35.03 -0.15
C ILE A 869 12.50 35.70 1.12
N ASN A 870 12.19 37.00 1.06
CA ASN A 870 11.64 37.73 2.19
C ASN A 870 10.22 37.26 2.56
N ALA A 871 9.42 36.83 1.59
CA ALA A 871 8.14 36.18 1.86
C ALA A 871 8.31 34.86 2.63
N LEU A 872 9.28 34.01 2.24
CA LEU A 872 9.60 32.79 2.99
C LEU A 872 10.05 33.08 4.43
N LYS A 873 10.87 34.12 4.64
CA LYS A 873 11.24 34.56 6.00
C LYS A 873 10.01 34.96 6.81
N GLN A 874 9.15 35.82 6.25
CA GLN A 874 7.95 36.32 6.92
C GLN A 874 6.96 35.20 7.29
N ILE A 875 6.82 34.17 6.45
CA ILE A 875 6.01 32.98 6.77
C ILE A 875 6.54 32.28 8.03
N LEU A 876 7.86 32.10 8.12
CA LEU A 876 8.51 31.48 9.27
C LEU A 876 8.57 32.39 10.51
N GLU A 877 8.30 33.68 10.37
CA GLU A 877 8.23 34.68 11.44
C GLU A 877 6.78 34.94 11.92
N LEU A 878 5.78 34.27 11.34
CA LEU A 878 4.40 34.38 11.78
C LEU A 878 4.29 34.02 13.27
N ASN A 879 3.74 34.97 14.05
CA ASN A 879 3.52 34.80 15.48
C ASN A 879 2.63 33.57 15.79
N ASN A 880 2.97 32.88 16.88
CA ASN A 880 2.05 31.94 17.53
C ASN A 880 0.92 32.74 18.20
N ASP A 881 -0.30 32.60 17.70
CA ASP A 881 -1.49 33.31 18.20
C ASP A 881 -2.09 32.61 19.45
N PHE A 882 -1.26 32.01 20.29
CA PHE A 882 -1.67 31.42 21.57
C PHE A 882 -1.38 32.37 22.75
N PRO A 883 -2.37 32.66 23.60
CA PRO A 883 -3.81 32.42 23.42
C PRO A 883 -4.42 33.41 22.42
N ASN A 884 -5.40 32.98 21.64
CA ASN A 884 -6.01 33.83 20.63
C ASN A 884 -6.91 34.92 21.25
N GLU A 885 -7.33 35.89 20.43
CA GLU A 885 -8.16 37.02 20.87
C GLU A 885 -9.52 36.61 21.45
N LYS A 886 -10.03 35.42 21.08
CA LYS A 886 -11.31 34.88 21.58
C LYS A 886 -11.15 34.16 22.93
N THR A 887 -9.93 33.94 23.39
CA THR A 887 -9.65 33.24 24.65
C THR A 887 -10.05 34.13 25.83
N LYS A 888 -10.82 33.55 26.77
CA LYS A 888 -11.25 34.23 27.99
C LYS A 888 -10.62 33.65 29.24
N SER A 889 -10.30 32.36 29.25
CA SER A 889 -9.67 31.68 30.37
C SER A 889 -8.63 30.66 29.93
N LEU A 890 -7.74 30.31 30.86
CA LEU A 890 -6.70 29.31 30.69
C LEU A 890 -6.73 28.32 31.85
N VAL A 891 -6.63 27.03 31.55
CA VAL A 891 -6.28 25.98 32.51
C VAL A 891 -4.78 25.80 32.45
N GLN A 892 -4.09 26.14 33.53
CA GLN A 892 -2.64 26.00 33.64
C GLN A 892 -2.31 24.81 34.53
N LEU A 893 -1.69 23.81 33.94
CA LEU A 893 -1.13 22.63 34.62
C LEU A 893 0.30 22.96 35.06
N THR A 894 0.61 22.68 36.32
CA THR A 894 1.95 22.82 36.89
C THR A 894 2.44 21.44 37.32
N LEU A 895 3.48 20.96 36.66
CA LEU A 895 4.12 19.68 36.87
C LEU A 895 5.43 19.94 37.63
N THR A 896 5.67 19.23 38.73
CA THR A 896 6.89 19.39 39.53
C THR A 896 7.52 18.04 39.85
N SER A 897 8.85 18.02 39.92
CA SER A 897 9.68 16.88 40.28
C SER A 897 10.91 17.34 41.07
N VAL A 898 11.77 16.39 41.48
CA VAL A 898 13.07 16.72 42.11
C VAL A 898 14.23 16.87 41.12
N ASN A 899 14.09 16.34 39.90
CA ASN A 899 15.11 16.41 38.85
C ASN A 899 14.48 16.42 37.44
N SER A 900 15.26 16.82 36.43
CA SER A 900 14.77 16.97 35.05
C SER A 900 14.33 15.67 34.41
N SER A 901 14.98 14.54 34.72
CA SER A 901 14.61 13.23 34.16
C SER A 901 13.20 12.82 34.60
N GLU A 902 12.89 12.97 35.89
CA GLU A 902 11.54 12.75 36.43
C GLU A 902 10.52 13.73 35.86
N LEU A 903 10.92 14.99 35.61
CA LEU A 903 10.01 15.97 35.01
C LEU A 903 9.64 15.56 33.58
N ASP A 904 10.62 15.09 32.80
CA ASP A 904 10.40 14.65 31.42
C ASP A 904 9.50 13.41 31.35
N GLU A 905 9.63 12.47 32.30
CA GLU A 905 8.69 11.36 32.48
C GLU A 905 7.27 11.86 32.75
N TRP A 906 7.14 12.83 33.66
CA TRP A 906 5.86 13.38 34.06
C TRP A 906 5.18 14.15 32.93
N ILE A 907 5.95 14.91 32.14
CA ILE A 907 5.50 15.56 30.92
C ILE A 907 5.10 14.53 29.86
N GLY A 908 5.87 13.44 29.71
CA GLY A 908 5.54 12.35 28.79
C GLY A 908 4.19 11.71 29.12
N TRP A 909 3.93 11.45 30.41
CA TRP A 909 2.66 10.92 30.90
C TRP A 909 1.48 11.86 30.65
N MET A 910 1.69 13.17 30.80
CA MET A 910 0.70 14.20 30.43
C MET A 910 0.42 14.16 28.91
N LYS A 911 1.48 14.22 28.09
CA LYS A 911 1.38 14.25 26.62
C LYS A 911 0.61 13.04 26.07
N SER A 912 0.78 11.85 26.66
CA SER A 912 0.10 10.64 26.18
C SER A 912 -1.41 10.63 26.42
N ARG A 913 -1.93 11.49 27.32
CA ARG A 913 -3.36 11.57 27.71
C ARG A 913 -4.02 12.86 27.28
N LEU A 914 -3.24 13.91 27.05
CA LEU A 914 -3.74 15.23 26.73
C LEU A 914 -4.67 15.23 25.52
N ALA A 915 -4.32 14.51 24.45
CA ALA A 915 -5.14 14.42 23.25
C ALA A 915 -6.53 13.79 23.49
N HIS A 916 -6.65 12.88 24.47
CA HIS A 916 -7.93 12.32 24.87
C HIS A 916 -8.73 13.33 25.69
N PHE A 917 -8.09 13.97 26.67
CA PHE A 917 -8.73 14.99 27.50
C PHE A 917 -9.30 16.16 26.68
N ILE A 918 -8.56 16.68 25.69
CA ILE A 918 -9.07 17.76 24.82
C ILE A 918 -10.24 17.30 23.94
N ASN A 919 -10.24 16.03 23.52
CA ASN A 919 -11.34 15.46 22.75
C ASN A 919 -12.60 15.35 23.62
N ASP A 920 -12.48 14.86 24.84
CA ASP A 920 -13.60 14.74 25.76
C ASP A 920 -14.15 16.13 26.14
N CYS A 921 -13.27 17.14 26.29
CA CYS A 921 -13.70 18.52 26.50
C CYS A 921 -14.48 19.11 25.31
N GLU A 922 -14.14 18.75 24.06
CA GLU A 922 -14.89 19.25 22.89
C GLU A 922 -16.17 18.44 22.65
N GLU A 923 -16.10 17.12 22.65
CA GLU A 923 -17.22 16.24 22.32
C GLU A 923 -18.28 16.22 23.44
N GLU A 924 -17.87 16.11 24.71
CA GLU A 924 -18.78 15.92 25.85
C GLU A 924 -19.12 17.22 26.60
N CYS A 925 -18.30 18.26 26.42
CA CYS A 925 -18.52 19.57 27.04
C CYS A 925 -18.84 20.69 26.03
N HIS A 926 -18.76 20.43 24.72
CA HIS A 926 -19.01 21.41 23.66
C HIS A 926 -18.16 22.69 23.81
N LEU A 927 -16.92 22.53 24.29
CA LEU A 927 -15.98 23.64 24.50
C LEU A 927 -15.09 23.85 23.27
N VAL A 928 -14.80 25.11 22.97
CA VAL A 928 -13.77 25.47 21.98
C VAL A 928 -12.43 25.61 22.70
N ILE A 929 -11.45 24.83 22.24
CA ILE A 929 -10.18 24.62 22.93
C ILE A 929 -9.03 24.99 22.02
N GLN A 930 -8.08 25.76 22.54
CA GLN A 930 -6.80 26.01 21.87
C GLN A 930 -5.68 25.45 22.74
N THR A 931 -4.75 24.74 22.11
CA THR A 931 -3.54 24.20 22.72
C THR A 931 -2.31 24.86 22.07
N GLN A 932 -1.14 24.60 22.63
CA GLN A 932 0.14 24.99 22.02
C GLN A 932 1.14 23.87 22.22
N ASN A 933 2.22 23.88 21.44
CA ASN A 933 3.25 22.84 21.50
C ASN A 933 4.40 23.14 22.47
N SER A 934 4.44 24.34 23.05
CA SER A 934 5.50 24.79 23.96
C SER A 934 5.14 24.54 25.43
N ILE A 935 6.13 24.07 26.21
CA ILE A 935 6.08 23.91 27.66
C ILE A 935 7.04 24.91 28.29
N GLU A 936 6.60 25.63 29.32
CA GLU A 936 7.43 26.60 30.04
C GLU A 936 8.15 25.90 31.20
N TYR A 937 9.47 25.76 31.09
CA TYR A 937 10.29 25.18 32.16
C TYR A 937 10.75 26.25 33.17
N ARG A 938 10.71 25.90 34.46
CA ARG A 938 11.08 26.74 35.60
C ARG A 938 11.98 25.97 36.57
N LEU A 939 12.55 26.70 37.54
CA LEU A 939 13.34 26.13 38.66
C LEU A 939 14.43 25.14 38.23
N ASN A 940 15.25 25.49 37.22
CA ASN A 940 16.29 24.61 36.67
C ASN A 940 15.75 23.25 36.14
N ASN A 941 14.63 23.29 35.40
CA ASN A 941 13.98 22.13 34.78
C ASN A 941 13.45 21.10 35.80
N THR A 942 13.02 21.55 36.99
CA THR A 942 12.29 20.71 37.96
C THR A 942 10.81 21.10 38.07
N GLU A 943 10.39 22.16 37.38
CA GLU A 943 9.00 22.57 37.25
C GLU A 943 8.68 22.85 35.78
N ALA A 944 7.50 22.44 35.32
CA ALA A 944 6.98 22.71 33.99
C ALA A 944 5.54 23.21 34.05
N LEU A 945 5.26 24.25 33.26
CA LEU A 945 3.93 24.81 33.08
C LEU A 945 3.42 24.50 31.67
N TYR A 946 2.18 24.02 31.60
CA TYR A 946 1.45 23.84 30.37
C TYR A 946 0.08 24.51 30.45
N SER A 947 -0.34 25.20 29.39
CA SER A 947 -1.58 25.97 29.37
C SER A 947 -2.50 25.52 28.26
N ILE A 948 -3.79 25.40 28.57
CA ILE A 948 -4.88 25.09 27.64
C ILE A 948 -5.86 26.25 27.68
N ALA A 949 -6.18 26.82 26.52
CA ALA A 949 -7.01 28.00 26.39
C ALA A 949 -8.47 27.65 26.06
N PHE A 950 -9.40 28.39 26.66
CA PHE A 950 -10.84 28.22 26.50
C PHE A 950 -11.53 29.57 26.21
N GLN A 951 -12.60 29.53 25.42
CA GLN A 951 -13.40 30.72 25.08
C GLN A 951 -14.44 31.10 26.15
N LEU A 952 -14.55 30.34 27.23
CA LEU A 952 -15.38 30.66 28.39
C LEU A 952 -14.60 31.44 29.43
N ASP A 953 -15.26 32.33 30.17
CA ASP A 953 -14.64 32.99 31.31
C ASP A 953 -14.36 31.98 32.45
N PRO A 954 -13.44 32.30 33.37
CA PRO A 954 -13.04 31.36 34.43
C PRO A 954 -14.19 30.88 35.31
N GLN A 955 -15.15 31.75 35.66
CA GLN A 955 -16.23 31.39 36.57
C GLN A 955 -17.20 30.41 35.90
N THR A 956 -17.56 30.67 34.66
CA THR A 956 -18.42 29.77 33.88
C THR A 956 -17.73 28.43 33.63
N LEU A 957 -16.43 28.42 33.35
CA LEU A 957 -15.67 27.18 33.15
C LEU A 957 -15.61 26.32 34.42
N ILE A 958 -15.37 26.95 35.58
CA ILE A 958 -15.38 26.27 36.89
C ILE A 958 -16.76 25.69 37.21
N GLN A 959 -17.84 26.40 36.88
CA GLN A 959 -19.21 25.93 37.14
C GLN A 959 -19.68 24.85 36.15
N HIS A 960 -18.93 24.63 35.06
CA HIS A 960 -19.28 23.65 34.05
C HIS A 960 -19.08 22.22 34.58
N ARG A 961 -20.20 21.54 34.89
CA ARG A 961 -20.18 20.22 35.55
C ARG A 961 -19.42 19.14 34.78
N ASN A 962 -19.69 18.98 33.48
CA ASN A 962 -19.03 17.95 32.67
C ASN A 962 -17.52 18.20 32.58
N PHE A 963 -17.11 19.44 32.26
CA PHE A 963 -15.71 19.84 32.24
C PHE A 963 -14.99 19.54 33.56
N SER A 964 -15.60 19.89 34.71
CA SER A 964 -15.02 19.58 36.02
C SER A 964 -14.85 18.08 36.24
N CYS A 965 -15.81 17.26 35.79
CA CYS A 965 -15.72 15.80 35.84
C CYS A 965 -14.54 15.28 35.01
N TRP A 966 -14.45 15.69 33.74
CA TRP A 966 -13.38 15.26 32.82
C TRP A 966 -12.00 15.77 33.24
N LEU A 967 -11.90 16.99 33.78
CA LEU A 967 -10.66 17.52 34.33
C LEU A 967 -10.19 16.69 35.52
N ASN A 968 -11.09 16.35 36.45
CA ASN A 968 -10.76 15.48 37.58
C ASN A 968 -10.34 14.09 37.10
N GLN A 969 -11.07 13.48 36.16
CA GLN A 969 -10.69 12.19 35.59
C GLN A 969 -9.31 12.22 34.95
N PHE A 970 -9.00 13.28 34.17
CA PHE A 970 -7.68 13.47 33.59
C PHE A 970 -6.59 13.60 34.66
N LEU A 971 -6.83 14.36 35.72
CA LEU A 971 -5.89 14.51 36.84
C LEU A 971 -5.73 13.20 37.63
N ASP A 972 -6.79 12.42 37.79
CA ASP A 972 -6.76 11.12 38.47
C ASP A 972 -5.89 10.11 37.73
N GLN A 973 -5.78 10.20 36.40
CA GLN A 973 -4.85 9.37 35.63
C GLN A 973 -3.38 9.56 36.03
N PHE A 974 -3.00 10.68 36.65
CA PHE A 974 -1.66 10.88 37.17
C PHE A 974 -1.42 10.06 38.45
N ASN A 975 -2.45 9.80 39.24
CA ASN A 975 -2.35 8.89 40.39
C ASN A 975 -2.16 7.43 39.96
N LEU A 976 -2.56 7.08 38.74
CA LEU A 976 -2.43 5.74 38.15
C LEU A 976 -1.09 5.51 37.45
N TYR A 977 -0.15 6.46 37.50
CA TYR A 977 1.17 6.26 36.89
C TYR A 977 1.94 5.15 37.65
N PRO A 978 2.33 4.04 37.00
CA PRO A 978 2.92 2.88 37.68
C PRO A 978 4.20 3.21 38.46
N ASN A 979 5.00 4.15 37.94
CA ASN A 979 6.29 4.55 38.51
C ASN A 979 6.20 5.88 39.26
N ARG A 980 5.00 6.27 39.73
CA ARG A 980 4.80 7.54 40.42
C ARG A 980 5.63 7.60 41.70
N LYS A 981 6.47 8.63 41.79
CA LYS A 981 7.21 8.99 43.01
C LYS A 981 6.45 10.07 43.78
N GLU A 982 6.63 10.14 45.10
CA GLU A 982 6.04 11.20 45.95
C GLU A 982 6.49 12.61 45.52
N THR A 983 7.66 12.69 44.87
CA THR A 983 8.25 13.90 44.32
C THR A 983 7.51 14.41 43.09
N MET A 984 6.76 13.56 42.38
CA MET A 984 6.02 13.90 41.17
C MET A 984 4.64 14.44 41.54
N LYS A 985 4.45 15.76 41.38
CA LYS A 985 3.17 16.43 41.68
C LYS A 985 2.63 17.13 40.44
N ILE A 986 1.31 17.11 40.32
CA ILE A 986 0.57 17.91 39.34
C ILE A 986 -0.44 18.76 40.09
N THR A 987 -0.49 20.04 39.76
CA THR A 987 -1.54 20.96 40.21
C THR A 987 -2.10 21.71 39.01
N HIS A 988 -3.30 22.27 39.17
CA HIS A 988 -3.91 23.08 38.13
C HIS A 988 -4.46 24.37 38.71
N LYS A 989 -4.50 25.44 37.90
CA LYS A 989 -5.23 26.67 38.19
C LYS A 989 -6.01 27.12 36.95
N ILE A 990 -7.19 27.68 37.16
CA ILE A 990 -7.99 28.32 36.11
C ILE A 990 -7.85 29.83 36.30
N ILE A 991 -7.33 30.52 35.29
CA ILE A 991 -7.02 31.95 35.35
C ILE A 991 -7.65 32.70 34.18
N SER A 992 -7.95 33.99 34.38
CA SER A 992 -8.40 34.85 33.29
C SER A 992 -7.23 35.19 32.35
N ILE A 993 -7.56 35.53 31.10
CA ILE A 993 -6.55 36.00 30.15
C ILE A 993 -5.85 37.29 30.64
N HIS A 994 -6.56 38.12 31.42
CA HIS A 994 -6.01 39.34 32.01
C HIS A 994 -4.93 39.00 33.05
N ASP A 995 -5.23 38.08 33.98
CA ASP A 995 -4.30 37.67 35.03
C ASP A 995 -3.08 36.97 34.44
N TRP A 996 -3.27 36.13 33.42
CA TRP A 996 -2.17 35.48 32.71
C TRP A 996 -1.20 36.49 32.06
N LYS A 997 -1.73 37.55 31.42
CA LYS A 997 -0.91 38.63 30.85
C LYS A 997 -0.18 39.40 31.94
N LEU A 998 -0.84 39.70 33.06
CA LEU A 998 -0.22 40.38 34.21
C LEU A 998 0.94 39.57 34.80
N GLU A 999 0.77 38.26 35.00
CA GLU A 999 1.81 37.36 35.52
C GLU A 999 3.08 37.37 34.65
N ARG A 1000 2.94 37.58 33.34
CA ARG A 1000 4.07 37.63 32.38
C ARG A 1000 4.67 39.02 32.19
N MET A 1001 3.95 40.07 32.58
CA MET A 1001 4.43 41.47 32.54
C MET A 1001 5.21 41.86 33.78
N GLN A 1002 5.11 41.11 34.89
CA GLN A 1002 5.92 41.37 36.08
C GLN A 1002 7.40 41.02 35.82
N PRO A 1003 8.36 41.91 36.19
CA PRO A 1003 9.78 41.61 36.05
C PRO A 1003 10.12 40.38 36.88
N LYS A 1004 10.69 39.34 36.24
CA LYS A 1004 11.22 38.17 36.94
C LYS A 1004 12.17 38.67 38.04
N PRO A 1005 12.00 38.27 39.32
CA PRO A 1005 12.86 38.76 40.39
C PRO A 1005 14.33 38.50 40.02
N GLN A 1006 15.14 39.55 40.05
CA GLN A 1006 16.58 39.46 39.84
C GLN A 1006 17.12 38.38 40.78
N ARG A 1007 17.73 37.34 40.20
CA ARG A 1007 18.56 36.39 40.94
C ARG A 1007 19.65 37.19 41.66
N ILE A 1008 19.48 37.44 42.95
CA ILE A 1008 20.58 37.86 43.81
C ILE A 1008 21.53 36.66 43.87
N ARG A 1009 22.63 36.74 43.12
CA ARG A 1009 23.75 35.80 43.25
C ARG A 1009 24.25 35.86 44.70
N LYS A 1010 24.16 34.74 45.40
CA LYS A 1010 25.04 34.40 46.52
C LYS A 1010 25.77 33.12 46.16
#